data_AF-A0A101XCF7-F1
#
_entry.id   AF-A0A101XCF7-F1
#
_cell.length_a   1.000
_cell.length_b   1.000
_cell.length_c   1.000
_cell.angle_alpha   90.00
_cell.angle_beta   90.00
_cell.angle_gamma   90.00
#
_symmetry.space_group_name_H-M   'P 1'
#
loop_
_entity.id
_entity.type
_entity.pdbx_description
1 polymer ?
#
loop_
_entity_poly.entity_id
_entity_poly.type
_entity_poly.pdbx_seq_one_letter_code
_entity_poly.pdbx_strand_id
1 'polypeptide(L)'
;MRQRSTIIWLAVVVAASAALILLLNIAPEAPKGVAQPPAVRISEVPTINAIPIVKLSEVDYLLQTAPGYAPAAALYSASERPAAAGAFPAQSTTQAAAANLQVAGVDEEDYVKFDGENLYVAVDGRVYVVGPDLAVKASAPCPAHSCAVFVWGDRLLTYGMRDFGLITAYLYRLPALAKVAEFNFSGVLPVAARMAEGFVYIVTTAPPSDVVINGVKVAEAPLLSLDVPPVAMVIAAVDMNNDRFNASVFVSGFATRVYMKDGRLYVAAPLGTPQLLYKAVAKAWDALPPDVKARLNASDPLALYKSLTSLLGERDGAGKLLKALNGTNVTTATSIYVFDLNGLDIRLRAAAEVPGSLLNQFAIEELDGRLVVATTVSDVKFLDLGSLAARLPPPSPMEGDIAISEDGRPVVTIRPPPPPAPPPAVYILTVGEPRNSVYLLDPDGRTVSALEGLAPGERIYAARLVERTLYLVTYRQVDPLFAIDLSDVTQPKVLGFLKIPGLLEYLHPVDGGRLLGVGTYVRSIGIGTYERGIKIALFDVSKPTQLREISNITATNVLSPVLYDHHAFAYSPKLRLALIPVASWRPAGYVLAVEVGDKLSLRAVINATADRAFFGRDAIYLVGGAQIWKYTADLRQVTTTELR
;
A
#
# COMPACT_ATOMS: atom_id res chain seq x y z
N MET A 1 24.01 5.03 71.22
CA MET A 1 24.42 5.05 69.80
C MET A 1 23.30 4.81 68.77
N ARG A 2 22.07 4.43 69.15
CA ARG A 2 20.97 4.18 68.18
C ARG A 2 20.06 5.38 67.84
N GLN A 3 20.26 6.54 68.47
CA GLN A 3 19.37 7.71 68.29
C GLN A 3 19.97 8.81 67.38
N ARG A 4 21.27 8.75 67.07
CA ARG A 4 21.93 9.70 66.14
C ARG A 4 21.86 9.26 64.68
N SER A 5 21.67 7.96 64.41
CA SER A 5 21.58 7.41 63.03
C SER A 5 20.23 7.67 62.37
N THR A 6 19.14 7.76 63.13
CA THR A 6 17.78 7.98 62.61
C THR A 6 17.53 9.45 62.21
N ILE A 7 18.19 10.39 62.89
CA ILE A 7 18.07 11.84 62.58
C ILE A 7 18.85 12.20 61.32
N ILE A 8 19.99 11.54 61.06
CA ILE A 8 20.78 11.74 59.84
C ILE A 8 20.06 11.15 58.61
N TRP A 9 19.39 10.00 58.75
CA TRP A 9 18.61 9.41 57.66
C TRP A 9 17.35 10.21 57.31
N LEU A 10 16.66 10.81 58.30
CA LEU A 10 15.50 11.65 58.02
C LEU A 10 15.89 12.97 57.33
N ALA A 11 17.04 13.56 57.69
CA ALA A 11 17.55 14.77 57.06
C ALA A 11 17.99 14.55 55.59
N VAL A 12 18.55 13.39 55.26
CA VAL A 12 18.94 13.04 53.89
C VAL A 12 17.72 12.79 52.99
N VAL A 13 16.66 12.18 53.52
CA VAL A 13 15.42 11.93 52.75
C VAL A 13 14.61 13.22 52.53
N VAL A 14 14.60 14.15 53.48
CA VAL A 14 13.94 15.46 53.32
C VAL A 14 14.72 16.36 52.35
N ALA A 15 16.05 16.36 52.39
CA ALA A 15 16.88 17.09 51.43
C ALA A 15 16.77 16.54 50.00
N ALA A 16 16.71 15.21 49.83
CA ALA A 16 16.51 14.58 48.52
C ALA A 16 15.11 14.85 47.93
N SER A 17 14.09 14.96 48.79
CA SER A 17 12.71 15.27 48.36
C SER A 17 12.53 16.74 47.97
N ALA A 18 13.22 17.68 48.65
CA ALA A 18 13.21 19.09 48.29
C ALA A 18 13.98 19.37 46.98
N ALA A 19 15.09 18.65 46.73
CA ALA A 19 15.84 18.76 45.48
C ALA A 19 15.07 18.22 44.26
N LEU A 20 14.27 17.17 44.43
CA LEU A 20 13.46 16.59 43.35
C LEU A 20 12.25 17.46 42.99
N ILE A 21 11.65 18.16 43.96
CA ILE A 21 10.57 19.14 43.72
C ILE A 21 11.12 20.42 43.07
N LEU A 22 12.37 20.81 43.35
CA LEU A 22 13.01 21.94 42.67
C LEU A 22 13.40 21.63 41.21
N LEU A 23 13.67 20.35 40.89
CA LEU A 23 13.99 19.89 39.52
C LEU A 23 12.73 19.66 38.65
N LEU A 24 11.57 19.39 39.26
CA LEU A 24 10.30 19.17 38.54
C LEU A 24 9.54 20.45 38.19
N ASN A 25 9.93 21.61 38.72
CA ASN A 25 9.24 22.89 38.51
C ASN A 25 10.01 23.90 37.64
N ILE A 26 11.09 23.47 36.99
CA ILE A 26 11.80 24.27 35.98
C ILE A 26 11.30 23.81 34.61
N ALA A 27 10.20 24.39 34.16
CA ALA A 27 9.91 24.41 32.74
C ALA A 27 11.04 25.19 32.05
N PRO A 28 11.66 24.68 30.97
CA PRO A 28 12.62 25.48 30.23
C PRO A 28 11.87 26.68 29.65
N GLU A 29 12.26 27.89 30.05
CA GLU A 29 11.81 29.12 29.43
C GLU A 29 12.15 29.04 27.94
N ALA A 30 11.15 29.23 27.08
CA ALA A 30 11.35 29.22 25.64
C ALA A 30 12.45 30.24 25.27
N PRO A 31 13.42 29.88 24.42
CA PRO A 31 14.48 30.80 24.01
C PRO A 31 13.84 32.00 23.31
N LYS A 32 13.77 33.14 24.03
CA LYS A 32 13.42 34.43 23.45
C LYS A 32 14.54 34.85 22.52
N GLY A 33 14.25 34.92 21.23
CA GLY A 33 15.16 35.53 20.24
C GLY A 33 15.81 34.59 19.23
N VAL A 34 15.19 33.46 18.89
CA VAL A 34 15.47 32.86 17.58
C VAL A 34 14.59 33.58 16.57
N ALA A 35 15.21 34.39 15.70
CA ALA A 35 14.52 34.99 14.57
C ALA A 35 13.76 33.87 13.85
N GLN A 36 12.44 34.04 13.75
CA GLN A 36 11.59 33.20 12.94
C GLN A 36 12.25 33.15 11.55
N PRO A 37 12.67 31.97 11.04
CA PRO A 37 13.14 31.91 9.67
C PRO A 37 12.02 32.52 8.82
N PRO A 38 12.35 33.41 7.86
CA PRO A 38 11.33 34.10 7.09
C PRO A 38 10.36 33.05 6.59
N ALA A 39 9.06 33.28 6.81
CA ALA A 39 8.02 32.42 6.26
C ALA A 39 8.38 32.19 4.81
N VAL A 40 8.81 30.97 4.49
CA VAL A 40 9.04 30.58 3.11
C VAL A 40 7.65 30.70 2.52
N ARG A 41 7.42 31.78 1.78
CA ARG A 41 6.31 31.82 0.84
C ARG A 41 6.53 30.55 0.02
N ILE A 42 5.59 29.62 0.14
CA ILE A 42 5.44 28.53 -0.79
C ILE A 42 5.03 29.25 -2.08
N SER A 43 6.03 29.80 -2.76
CA SER A 43 5.86 30.53 -4.00
C SER A 43 5.36 29.50 -5.00
N GLU A 44 4.09 29.68 -5.34
CA GLU A 44 3.45 29.19 -6.55
C GLU A 44 3.54 27.66 -6.70
N VAL A 45 2.50 26.98 -6.19
CA VAL A 45 1.97 25.82 -6.93
C VAL A 45 1.90 26.29 -8.38
N PRO A 46 2.62 25.65 -9.32
CA PRO A 46 2.56 26.05 -10.70
C PRO A 46 1.08 26.04 -11.09
N THR A 47 0.53 27.19 -11.46
CA THR A 47 -0.61 27.21 -12.36
C THR A 47 -0.26 26.23 -13.47
N ILE A 48 -1.14 25.27 -13.76
CA ILE A 48 -0.90 24.19 -14.73
C ILE A 48 -0.58 24.84 -16.09
N ASN A 49 0.70 25.15 -16.31
CA ASN A 49 1.28 25.22 -17.63
C ASN A 49 1.05 23.83 -18.21
N ALA A 50 0.50 23.78 -19.42
CA ALA A 50 0.02 22.54 -20.05
C ALA A 50 0.99 21.38 -19.79
N ILE A 51 0.48 20.29 -19.22
CA ILE A 51 1.27 19.09 -18.96
C ILE A 51 1.87 18.64 -20.29
N PRO A 52 3.20 18.45 -20.37
CA PRO A 52 3.86 18.13 -21.62
C PRO A 52 3.34 16.80 -22.16
N ILE A 53 3.03 16.77 -23.45
CA ILE A 53 2.68 15.55 -24.17
C ILE A 53 3.97 14.98 -24.75
N VAL A 54 4.22 13.69 -24.51
CA VAL A 54 5.41 12.99 -25.00
C VAL A 54 5.03 11.81 -25.86
N LYS A 55 5.87 11.49 -26.85
CA LYS A 55 5.77 10.25 -27.62
C LYS A 55 6.21 9.09 -26.75
N LEU A 56 5.37 8.07 -26.64
CA LEU A 56 5.66 6.92 -25.79
C LEU A 56 6.93 6.18 -26.24
N SER A 57 7.20 6.15 -27.55
CA SER A 57 8.44 5.58 -28.11
C SER A 57 9.72 6.32 -27.69
N GLU A 58 9.64 7.59 -27.29
CA GLU A 58 10.80 8.36 -26.83
C GLU A 58 11.11 8.13 -25.35
N VAL A 59 10.11 7.69 -24.58
CA VAL A 59 10.23 7.35 -23.16
C VAL A 59 10.96 6.01 -22.99
N ASP A 60 10.77 5.08 -23.93
CA ASP A 60 11.46 3.79 -23.97
C ASP A 60 13.00 3.89 -23.98
N TYR A 61 13.56 5.02 -24.41
CA TYR A 61 14.99 5.29 -24.29
C TYR A 61 15.49 5.12 -22.85
N LEU A 62 14.65 5.39 -21.84
CA LEU A 62 14.98 5.22 -20.43
C LEU A 62 15.19 3.75 -20.04
N LEU A 63 14.62 2.79 -20.79
CA LEU A 63 14.88 1.36 -20.61
C LEU A 63 16.30 0.99 -21.07
N GLN A 64 16.83 1.68 -22.09
CA GLN A 64 18.14 1.39 -22.69
C GLN A 64 19.31 1.87 -21.82
N THR A 65 19.08 2.87 -20.96
CA THR A 65 20.09 3.43 -20.04
C THR A 65 20.18 2.72 -18.68
N ALA A 66 19.43 1.63 -18.49
CA ALA A 66 19.47 0.81 -17.27
C ALA A 66 20.00 -0.61 -17.57
N PRO A 67 21.29 -0.79 -17.95
CA PRO A 67 21.81 -2.13 -18.12
C PRO A 67 21.78 -2.85 -16.76
N GLY A 68 21.43 -4.12 -16.72
CA GLY A 68 21.38 -4.90 -15.47
C GLY A 68 20.07 -4.83 -14.68
N TYR A 69 19.10 -4.00 -15.05
CA TYR A 69 17.70 -4.33 -14.76
C TYR A 69 17.36 -5.50 -15.68
N ALA A 70 17.25 -6.71 -15.12
CA ALA A 70 16.74 -7.87 -15.84
C ALA A 70 15.47 -7.46 -16.62
N PRO A 71 15.21 -8.04 -17.82
CA PRO A 71 14.02 -7.70 -18.59
C PRO A 71 12.84 -7.71 -17.64
N ALA A 72 12.02 -6.64 -17.67
CA ALA A 72 10.87 -6.41 -16.81
C ALA A 72 10.22 -7.72 -16.32
N ALA A 73 10.00 -8.69 -17.21
CA ALA A 73 9.70 -10.09 -16.90
C ALA A 73 10.18 -10.64 -15.53
N ALA A 74 11.46 -10.49 -15.13
CA ALA A 74 12.00 -11.07 -13.89
C ALA A 74 11.70 -10.27 -12.60
N LEU A 75 11.55 -8.94 -12.68
CA LEU A 75 11.07 -8.12 -11.56
C LEU A 75 9.57 -8.28 -11.36
N TYR A 76 8.85 -8.57 -12.43
CA TYR A 76 7.41 -8.82 -12.44
C TYR A 76 7.07 -10.26 -11.99
N SER A 77 8.06 -11.17 -11.96
CA SER A 77 7.95 -12.50 -11.32
C SER A 77 8.11 -12.46 -9.79
N ALA A 78 8.58 -11.35 -9.21
CA ALA A 78 8.83 -11.24 -7.76
C ALA A 78 7.65 -10.72 -6.93
N SER A 79 6.48 -10.50 -7.56
CA SER A 79 5.22 -10.23 -6.86
C SER A 79 4.11 -11.16 -7.36
N GLU A 80 4.35 -12.47 -7.37
CA GLU A 80 3.25 -13.43 -7.43
C GLU A 80 2.49 -13.40 -6.10
N ARG A 81 1.47 -12.53 -6.04
CA ARG A 81 0.15 -12.77 -5.45
C ARG A 81 -0.70 -11.50 -5.61
N PRO A 82 -1.67 -11.49 -6.53
CA PRO A 82 -2.79 -10.58 -6.41
C PRO A 82 -3.56 -10.99 -5.15
N ALA A 83 -3.51 -10.12 -4.14
CA ALA A 83 -4.48 -10.10 -3.07
C ALA A 83 -5.84 -9.75 -3.70
N ALA A 84 -6.80 -10.64 -3.56
CA ALA A 84 -8.10 -10.53 -4.17
C ALA A 84 -9.12 -10.82 -3.07
N ALA A 85 -9.98 -9.86 -2.64
CA ALA A 85 -11.44 -10.09 -2.50
C ALA A 85 -12.40 -9.28 -1.54
N GLY A 86 -13.03 -8.10 -1.84
CA GLY A 86 -14.28 -7.56 -1.15
C GLY A 86 -15.68 -7.45 -1.88
N ALA A 87 -16.83 -7.50 -1.17
CA ALA A 87 -18.23 -7.52 -1.69
C ALA A 87 -19.17 -6.32 -1.35
N PHE A 88 -20.28 -6.11 -2.12
CA PHE A 88 -21.21 -4.93 -2.07
C PHE A 88 -22.72 -5.23 -1.98
N PRO A 89 -23.52 -4.28 -1.44
CA PRO A 89 -24.98 -4.32 -1.49
C PRO A 89 -25.58 -3.69 -2.77
N ALA A 90 -26.56 -4.39 -3.37
CA ALA A 90 -27.55 -3.80 -4.26
C ALA A 90 -28.71 -3.19 -3.45
N GLN A 91 -29.40 -2.18 -3.98
CA GLN A 91 -30.58 -1.58 -3.37
C GLN A 91 -31.67 -2.62 -3.09
N SER A 92 -31.68 -3.12 -1.86
CA SER A 92 -32.74 -3.87 -1.21
C SER A 92 -32.60 -3.62 0.29
N THR A 93 -33.67 -3.19 0.94
CA THR A 93 -33.76 -2.69 2.32
C THR A 93 -33.53 -3.75 3.41
N THR A 94 -32.64 -4.73 3.20
CA THR A 94 -32.20 -5.65 4.26
C THR A 94 -30.68 -5.84 4.22
N GLN A 95 -30.00 -5.20 5.17
CA GLN A 95 -28.55 -5.22 5.42
C GLN A 95 -27.90 -6.62 5.31
N ALA A 96 -26.96 -6.77 4.38
CA ALA A 96 -25.76 -7.58 4.59
C ALA A 96 -24.61 -6.61 4.93
N ALA A 97 -23.94 -6.82 6.06
CA ALA A 97 -22.89 -5.92 6.54
C ALA A 97 -21.59 -6.17 5.75
N ALA A 98 -21.26 -5.30 4.78
CA ALA A 98 -19.93 -5.24 4.19
C ALA A 98 -18.99 -4.53 5.16
N ALA A 99 -18.33 -5.29 6.04
CA ALA A 99 -17.57 -4.71 7.14
C ALA A 99 -16.10 -4.40 6.82
N ASN A 100 -15.66 -4.41 5.56
CA ASN A 100 -14.25 -4.09 5.28
C ASN A 100 -14.01 -3.34 3.98
N LEU A 101 -14.89 -2.40 3.68
CA LEU A 101 -14.70 -1.45 2.60
C LEU A 101 -13.83 -0.29 3.07
N GLN A 102 -12.96 0.20 2.18
CA GLN A 102 -12.22 1.43 2.42
C GLN A 102 -13.15 2.64 2.47
N VAL A 103 -14.09 2.73 1.53
CA VAL A 103 -15.02 3.85 1.39
C VAL A 103 -16.44 3.32 1.21
N ALA A 104 -17.38 3.84 1.99
CA ALA A 104 -18.78 3.48 1.85
C ALA A 104 -19.30 3.87 0.44
N GLY A 105 -19.94 2.93 -0.25
CA GLY A 105 -20.48 3.15 -1.59
C GLY A 105 -19.48 2.98 -2.75
N VAL A 106 -18.21 2.70 -2.47
CA VAL A 106 -17.18 2.47 -3.49
C VAL A 106 -16.61 1.06 -3.37
N ASP A 107 -16.86 0.25 -4.39
CA ASP A 107 -16.38 -1.13 -4.51
C ASP A 107 -14.94 -1.25 -4.94
N GLU A 108 -14.28 -2.34 -4.51
CA GLU A 108 -12.87 -2.65 -4.68
C GLU A 108 -12.72 -3.96 -5.46
N GLU A 109 -11.62 -4.16 -6.15
CA GLU A 109 -11.37 -5.37 -6.93
C GLU A 109 -11.27 -6.64 -6.07
N ASP A 110 -11.81 -7.74 -6.60
CA ASP A 110 -12.04 -8.94 -5.83
C ASP A 110 -12.27 -10.19 -6.71
N TYR A 111 -11.73 -11.38 -6.38
CA TYR A 111 -12.14 -12.65 -7.00
C TYR A 111 -13.56 -13.19 -6.62
N VAL A 112 -14.05 -13.03 -5.40
CA VAL A 112 -15.38 -13.38 -4.88
C VAL A 112 -16.26 -12.22 -4.39
N LYS A 113 -17.32 -11.86 -5.13
CA LYS A 113 -18.38 -10.96 -4.61
C LYS A 113 -19.49 -11.70 -3.86
N PHE A 114 -20.21 -10.99 -3.00
CA PHE A 114 -21.41 -11.45 -2.31
C PHE A 114 -22.48 -10.36 -2.31
N ASP A 115 -23.65 -10.63 -2.87
CA ASP A 115 -24.76 -9.66 -2.95
C ASP A 115 -25.74 -9.72 -1.76
N GLY A 116 -25.47 -10.59 -0.78
CA GLY A 116 -26.37 -10.90 0.33
C GLY A 116 -27.11 -12.24 0.20
N GLU A 117 -27.18 -12.79 -1.02
CA GLU A 117 -27.82 -14.06 -1.33
C GLU A 117 -26.90 -15.02 -2.09
N ASN A 118 -26.21 -14.54 -3.13
CA ASN A 118 -25.35 -15.30 -4.01
C ASN A 118 -23.89 -14.86 -3.89
N LEU A 119 -22.99 -15.82 -4.03
CA LEU A 119 -21.56 -15.61 -4.20
C LEU A 119 -21.22 -15.60 -5.71
N TYR A 120 -20.30 -14.72 -6.11
CA TYR A 120 -19.79 -14.62 -7.47
C TYR A 120 -18.29 -14.83 -7.44
N VAL A 121 -17.85 -16.06 -7.69
CA VAL A 121 -16.47 -16.49 -7.44
C VAL A 121 -15.73 -16.66 -8.77
N ALA A 122 -14.60 -15.99 -8.95
CA ALA A 122 -13.67 -16.19 -10.04
C ALA A 122 -12.49 -17.04 -9.58
N VAL A 123 -12.35 -18.22 -10.16
CA VAL A 123 -11.27 -19.15 -9.86
C VAL A 123 -11.00 -20.02 -11.09
N ASP A 124 -9.74 -20.36 -11.32
CA ASP A 124 -9.28 -21.26 -12.38
C ASP A 124 -9.81 -20.89 -13.78
N GLY A 125 -9.78 -19.60 -14.12
CA GLY A 125 -10.20 -19.16 -15.45
C GLY A 125 -11.72 -19.17 -15.68
N ARG A 126 -12.52 -19.24 -14.62
CA ARG A 126 -13.99 -19.20 -14.70
C ARG A 126 -14.56 -18.29 -13.62
N VAL A 127 -15.76 -17.77 -13.88
CA VAL A 127 -16.61 -17.11 -12.87
C VAL A 127 -17.85 -17.95 -12.63
N TYR A 128 -18.23 -18.12 -11.37
CA TYR A 128 -19.34 -18.95 -10.92
C TYR A 128 -20.35 -18.10 -10.14
N VAL A 129 -21.64 -18.27 -10.42
CA VAL A 129 -22.73 -17.79 -9.55
C VAL A 129 -23.13 -18.94 -8.65
N VAL A 130 -22.92 -18.78 -7.35
CA VAL A 130 -23.17 -19.81 -6.33
C VAL A 130 -24.32 -19.35 -5.43
N GLY A 131 -25.37 -20.15 -5.36
CA GLY A 131 -26.54 -19.88 -4.55
C GLY A 131 -26.32 -20.06 -3.04
N PRO A 132 -27.31 -19.68 -2.21
CA PRO A 132 -27.23 -19.81 -0.76
C PRO A 132 -27.17 -21.26 -0.28
N ASP A 133 -27.58 -22.23 -1.09
CA ASP A 133 -27.45 -23.68 -0.87
C ASP A 133 -26.09 -24.24 -1.31
N LEU A 134 -25.18 -23.36 -1.77
CA LEU A 134 -23.91 -23.67 -2.42
C LEU A 134 -24.03 -24.38 -3.79
N ALA A 135 -25.22 -24.39 -4.40
CA ALA A 135 -25.37 -24.88 -5.76
C ALA A 135 -24.83 -23.86 -6.77
N VAL A 136 -24.03 -24.32 -7.74
CA VAL A 136 -23.61 -23.51 -8.88
C VAL A 136 -24.82 -23.27 -9.79
N LYS A 137 -25.31 -22.03 -9.83
CA LYS A 137 -26.45 -21.61 -10.66
C LYS A 137 -26.04 -21.36 -12.12
N ALA A 138 -24.84 -20.82 -12.32
CA ALA A 138 -24.26 -20.55 -13.63
C ALA A 138 -22.73 -20.51 -13.54
N SER A 139 -22.04 -20.78 -14.66
CA SER A 139 -20.62 -20.48 -14.80
C SER A 139 -20.31 -19.96 -16.20
N ALA A 140 -19.30 -19.11 -16.31
CA ALA A 140 -18.80 -18.60 -17.58
C ALA A 140 -17.26 -18.45 -17.56
N PRO A 141 -16.60 -18.37 -18.73
CA PRO A 141 -15.17 -18.13 -18.79
C PRO A 141 -14.77 -16.81 -18.13
N CYS A 142 -13.60 -16.82 -17.52
CA CYS A 142 -12.86 -15.65 -17.09
C CYS A 142 -11.70 -15.40 -18.05
N PRO A 143 -11.27 -14.15 -18.31
CA PRO A 143 -10.18 -13.91 -19.26
C PRO A 143 -8.81 -14.38 -18.79
N ALA A 144 -8.62 -14.66 -17.50
CA ALA A 144 -7.34 -15.05 -16.90
C ALA A 144 -7.54 -16.10 -15.81
N HIS A 145 -6.47 -16.80 -15.43
CA HIS A 145 -6.53 -17.78 -14.32
C HIS A 145 -6.96 -17.14 -13.00
N SER A 146 -6.46 -15.93 -12.72
CA SER A 146 -6.86 -15.09 -11.59
C SER A 146 -7.56 -13.85 -12.13
N CYS A 147 -8.83 -13.69 -11.78
CA CYS A 147 -9.61 -12.51 -12.15
C CYS A 147 -10.18 -11.82 -10.94
N ALA A 148 -10.43 -10.53 -11.12
CA ALA A 148 -11.37 -9.81 -10.28
C ALA A 148 -12.77 -9.81 -10.92
N VAL A 149 -13.78 -9.54 -10.10
CA VAL A 149 -15.20 -9.55 -10.36
C VAL A 149 -15.76 -8.24 -9.81
N PHE A 150 -16.76 -7.68 -10.48
CA PHE A 150 -17.63 -6.61 -9.98
C PHE A 150 -19.07 -6.98 -10.31
N VAL A 151 -20.00 -6.66 -9.42
CA VAL A 151 -21.44 -6.93 -9.62
C VAL A 151 -22.22 -5.64 -9.43
N TRP A 152 -23.05 -5.29 -10.40
CA TRP A 152 -23.90 -4.10 -10.36
C TRP A 152 -25.26 -4.39 -11.01
N GLY A 153 -26.33 -4.39 -10.21
CA GLY A 153 -27.67 -4.74 -10.72
C GLY A 153 -27.70 -6.14 -11.33
N ASP A 154 -28.08 -6.24 -12.61
CA ASP A 154 -28.12 -7.48 -13.39
C ASP A 154 -26.84 -7.70 -14.22
N ARG A 155 -25.72 -7.06 -13.85
CA ARG A 155 -24.45 -7.11 -14.57
C ARG A 155 -23.33 -7.65 -13.71
N LEU A 156 -22.44 -8.42 -14.33
CA LEU A 156 -21.18 -8.87 -13.75
C LEU A 156 -20.04 -8.52 -14.70
N LEU A 157 -19.05 -7.79 -14.22
CA LEU A 157 -17.79 -7.59 -14.91
C LEU A 157 -16.75 -8.53 -14.31
N THR A 158 -15.95 -9.17 -15.13
CA THR A 158 -14.76 -9.86 -14.66
C THR A 158 -13.57 -9.54 -15.55
N TYR A 159 -12.40 -9.33 -14.96
CA TYR A 159 -11.21 -8.95 -15.71
C TYR A 159 -9.94 -9.55 -15.11
N GLY A 160 -8.92 -9.67 -15.94
CA GLY A 160 -7.61 -10.16 -15.55
C GLY A 160 -6.62 -10.06 -16.69
N MET A 161 -5.35 -10.35 -16.41
CA MET A 161 -4.30 -10.37 -17.43
C MET A 161 -4.37 -11.69 -18.21
N ARG A 162 -4.84 -11.64 -19.45
CA ARG A 162 -4.96 -12.83 -20.31
C ARG A 162 -3.59 -13.25 -20.84
N ASP A 163 -2.86 -12.27 -21.35
CA ASP A 163 -1.52 -12.39 -21.92
C ASP A 163 -0.64 -11.34 -21.24
N PHE A 164 0.67 -11.58 -21.13
CA PHE A 164 1.57 -10.61 -20.49
C PHE A 164 1.44 -9.22 -21.14
N GLY A 165 1.06 -8.22 -20.34
CA GLY A 165 0.86 -6.84 -20.81
C GLY A 165 -0.51 -6.55 -21.42
N LEU A 166 -1.45 -7.50 -21.42
CA LEU A 166 -2.81 -7.33 -21.93
C LEU A 166 -3.86 -7.69 -20.87
N ILE A 167 -4.59 -6.69 -20.41
CA ILE A 167 -5.77 -6.87 -19.57
C ILE A 167 -6.99 -7.04 -20.47
N THR A 168 -7.78 -8.07 -20.18
CA THR A 168 -9.07 -8.32 -20.82
C THR A 168 -10.16 -8.28 -19.76
N ALA A 169 -11.29 -7.65 -20.10
CA ALA A 169 -12.48 -7.59 -19.25
C ALA A 169 -13.70 -8.14 -20.02
N TYR A 170 -14.45 -9.04 -19.40
CA TYR A 170 -15.72 -9.57 -19.91
C TYR A 170 -16.88 -9.01 -19.09
N LEU A 171 -17.87 -8.45 -19.78
CA LEU A 171 -19.12 -8.02 -19.17
C LEU A 171 -20.21 -9.05 -19.46
N TYR A 172 -20.91 -9.48 -18.42
CA TYR A 172 -21.92 -10.51 -18.42
C TYR A 172 -23.27 -9.99 -17.92
N ARG A 173 -24.37 -10.54 -18.43
CA ARG A 173 -25.72 -10.37 -17.88
C ARG A 173 -26.08 -11.52 -16.95
N LEU A 174 -26.49 -11.19 -15.73
CA LEU A 174 -26.98 -12.12 -14.71
C LEU A 174 -28.46 -12.48 -14.95
N PRO A 175 -28.93 -13.64 -14.44
CA PRO A 175 -28.16 -14.68 -13.75
C PRO A 175 -27.47 -15.68 -14.69
N ALA A 176 -27.79 -15.70 -15.99
CA ALA A 176 -27.33 -16.72 -16.93
C ALA A 176 -25.85 -16.59 -17.36
N LEU A 177 -25.17 -15.49 -16.98
CA LEU A 177 -23.82 -15.14 -17.42
C LEU A 177 -23.68 -15.11 -18.96
N ALA A 178 -24.64 -14.47 -19.64
CA ALA A 178 -24.54 -14.22 -21.08
C ALA A 178 -23.52 -13.09 -21.33
N LYS A 179 -22.43 -13.36 -22.06
CA LYS A 179 -21.41 -12.33 -22.37
C LYS A 179 -22.02 -11.28 -23.29
N VAL A 180 -22.01 -10.01 -22.85
CA VAL A 180 -22.56 -8.88 -23.62
C VAL A 180 -21.47 -8.00 -24.23
N ALA A 181 -20.29 -7.92 -23.59
CA ALA A 181 -19.16 -7.16 -24.10
C ALA A 181 -17.81 -7.74 -23.68
N GLU A 182 -16.77 -7.35 -24.41
CA GLU A 182 -15.37 -7.64 -24.14
C GLU A 182 -14.53 -6.40 -24.42
N PHE A 183 -13.63 -6.07 -23.49
CA PHE A 183 -12.74 -4.92 -23.58
C PHE A 183 -11.30 -5.36 -23.36
N ASN A 184 -10.37 -4.76 -24.10
CA ASN A 184 -8.96 -5.11 -24.07
C ASN A 184 -8.11 -3.85 -23.95
N PHE A 185 -7.16 -3.82 -23.03
CA PHE A 185 -6.26 -2.67 -22.85
C PHE A 185 -4.92 -3.10 -22.28
N SER A 186 -3.86 -2.37 -22.61
CA SER A 186 -2.52 -2.70 -22.12
C SER A 186 -2.42 -2.53 -20.61
N GLY A 187 -1.75 -3.48 -19.97
CA GLY A 187 -1.50 -3.51 -18.54
C GLY A 187 -0.85 -4.82 -18.12
N VAL A 188 0.18 -4.76 -17.25
CA VAL A 188 0.88 -5.95 -16.77
C VAL A 188 0.30 -6.45 -15.45
N LEU A 189 -0.15 -5.55 -14.58
CA LEU A 189 -0.93 -5.89 -13.39
C LEU A 189 -1.90 -4.73 -13.11
N PRO A 190 -3.16 -4.98 -12.74
CA PRO A 190 -3.98 -3.94 -12.16
C PRO A 190 -3.35 -3.52 -10.83
N VAL A 191 -3.15 -2.22 -10.65
CA VAL A 191 -2.73 -1.64 -9.36
C VAL A 191 -3.88 -1.79 -8.37
N ALA A 192 -5.08 -1.42 -8.81
CA ALA A 192 -6.34 -1.60 -8.13
C ALA A 192 -7.49 -1.21 -9.09
N ALA A 193 -8.72 -1.55 -8.74
CA ALA A 193 -9.91 -1.02 -9.39
C ALA A 193 -10.94 -0.53 -8.37
N ARG A 194 -11.70 0.48 -8.75
CA ARG A 194 -12.77 1.02 -7.91
C ARG A 194 -14.06 1.10 -8.70
N MET A 195 -15.19 0.75 -8.10
CA MET A 195 -16.49 0.89 -8.73
C MET A 195 -17.44 1.73 -7.89
N ALA A 196 -18.09 2.71 -8.50
CA ALA A 196 -19.20 3.42 -7.90
C ALA A 196 -20.20 3.81 -8.99
N GLU A 197 -21.49 3.90 -8.62
CA GLU A 197 -22.55 4.37 -9.51
C GLU A 197 -22.65 3.61 -10.85
N GLY A 198 -22.27 2.33 -10.87
CA GLY A 198 -22.28 1.49 -12.07
C GLY A 198 -21.10 1.72 -13.03
N PHE A 199 -20.06 2.44 -12.62
CA PHE A 199 -18.82 2.58 -13.38
C PHE A 199 -17.67 1.89 -12.65
N VAL A 200 -16.90 1.07 -13.37
CA VAL A 200 -15.67 0.43 -12.85
C VAL A 200 -14.45 1.14 -13.43
N TYR A 201 -13.57 1.65 -12.57
CA TYR A 201 -12.31 2.29 -12.92
C TYR A 201 -11.14 1.35 -12.59
N ILE A 202 -10.47 0.83 -13.61
CA ILE A 202 -9.34 -0.11 -13.47
C ILE A 202 -8.05 0.65 -13.75
N VAL A 203 -7.16 0.74 -12.76
CA VAL A 203 -5.85 1.38 -12.90
C VAL A 203 -4.81 0.30 -13.13
N THR A 204 -4.03 0.39 -14.20
CA THR A 204 -2.94 -0.53 -14.52
C THR A 204 -1.71 0.22 -15.02
N THR A 205 -0.59 -0.48 -15.10
CA THR A 205 0.67 0.03 -15.65
C THR A 205 1.13 -0.85 -16.81
N ALA A 206 1.67 -0.23 -17.85
CA ALA A 206 2.18 -0.89 -19.04
C ALA A 206 3.51 -0.28 -19.49
N PRO A 207 4.37 -1.03 -20.21
CA PRO A 207 5.48 -0.46 -20.94
C PRO A 207 4.98 0.65 -21.91
N PRO A 208 5.62 1.83 -21.95
CA PRO A 208 5.13 2.96 -22.75
C PRO A 208 4.94 2.64 -24.23
N SER A 209 5.94 2.06 -24.91
CA SER A 209 5.90 1.90 -26.38
C SER A 209 4.79 1.02 -26.95
N ASP A 210 4.15 0.19 -26.11
CA ASP A 210 3.21 -0.84 -26.52
C ASP A 210 1.82 -0.67 -25.88
N VAL A 211 1.48 0.56 -25.48
CA VAL A 211 0.12 0.84 -24.98
C VAL A 211 -0.88 0.76 -26.13
N VAL A 212 -1.87 -0.11 -25.96
CA VAL A 212 -2.95 -0.40 -26.89
C VAL A 212 -4.26 -0.41 -26.12
N ILE A 213 -5.27 0.28 -26.65
CA ILE A 213 -6.62 0.34 -26.09
C ILE A 213 -7.59 -0.15 -27.17
N ASN A 214 -8.31 -1.25 -26.91
CA ASN A 214 -9.19 -1.94 -27.85
C ASN A 214 -8.56 -2.14 -29.26
N GLY A 215 -7.29 -2.53 -29.29
CA GLY A 215 -6.54 -2.75 -30.54
C GLY A 215 -5.96 -1.49 -31.18
N VAL A 216 -6.24 -0.31 -30.65
CA VAL A 216 -5.68 0.97 -31.14
C VAL A 216 -4.44 1.34 -30.34
N LYS A 217 -3.31 1.48 -31.02
CA LYS A 217 -2.05 1.92 -30.41
C LYS A 217 -2.13 3.38 -29.97
N VAL A 218 -1.68 3.67 -28.75
CA VAL A 218 -1.55 5.03 -28.22
C VAL A 218 -0.13 5.52 -28.53
N ALA A 219 -0.02 6.62 -29.28
CA ALA A 219 1.28 7.15 -29.69
C ALA A 219 1.87 8.13 -28.68
N GLU A 220 1.01 8.92 -28.03
CA GLU A 220 1.39 10.05 -27.19
C GLU A 220 0.52 10.09 -25.94
N ALA A 221 1.10 10.56 -24.82
CA ALA A 221 0.38 10.73 -23.57
C ALA A 221 0.97 11.90 -22.75
N PRO A 222 0.19 12.50 -21.83
CA PRO A 222 0.71 13.48 -20.89
C PRO A 222 1.78 12.87 -19.96
N LEU A 223 2.90 13.58 -19.77
CA LEU A 223 3.98 13.18 -18.87
C LEU A 223 3.80 13.81 -17.48
N LEU A 224 3.37 12.98 -16.54
CA LEU A 224 3.18 13.35 -15.13
C LEU A 224 4.47 13.22 -14.32
N SER A 225 5.23 12.14 -14.51
CA SER A 225 6.54 11.95 -13.87
C SER A 225 7.40 10.95 -14.64
N LEU A 226 8.73 11.02 -14.47
CA LEU A 226 9.68 10.08 -15.06
C LEU A 226 10.16 9.07 -14.02
N ASP A 227 10.22 7.81 -14.43
CA ASP A 227 10.68 6.69 -13.60
C ASP A 227 11.49 5.68 -14.43
N VAL A 228 12.24 4.81 -13.76
CA VAL A 228 13.02 3.73 -14.36
C VAL A 228 12.75 2.43 -13.61
N PRO A 229 12.18 1.40 -14.27
CA PRO A 229 11.74 1.43 -15.67
C PRO A 229 10.59 2.44 -15.87
N PRO A 230 10.50 3.11 -17.04
CA PRO A 230 9.37 3.98 -17.32
C PRO A 230 8.08 3.18 -17.47
N VAL A 231 6.96 3.78 -17.07
CA VAL A 231 5.64 3.17 -17.21
C VAL A 231 4.61 4.16 -17.73
N ALA A 232 3.68 3.64 -18.52
CA ALA A 232 2.43 4.29 -18.83
C ALA A 232 1.36 3.76 -17.88
N MET A 233 0.75 4.65 -17.10
CA MET A 233 -0.47 4.38 -16.35
C MET A 233 -1.66 4.44 -17.28
N VAL A 234 -2.47 3.38 -17.26
CA VAL A 234 -3.74 3.29 -17.99
C VAL A 234 -4.87 3.28 -16.96
N ILE A 235 -5.83 4.19 -17.11
CA ILE A 235 -7.06 4.24 -16.30
C ILE A 235 -8.22 3.91 -17.23
N ALA A 236 -8.71 2.68 -17.16
CA ALA A 236 -9.86 2.20 -17.90
C ALA A 236 -11.15 2.47 -17.11
N ALA A 237 -12.19 2.96 -17.77
CA ALA A 237 -13.54 3.11 -17.23
C ALA A 237 -14.52 2.21 -18.01
N VAL A 238 -15.27 1.39 -17.30
CA VAL A 238 -16.34 0.53 -17.84
C VAL A 238 -17.68 1.01 -17.32
N ASP A 239 -18.61 1.33 -18.22
CA ASP A 239 -20.02 1.62 -17.93
C ASP A 239 -20.80 0.29 -17.91
N MET A 240 -21.11 -0.19 -16.71
CA MET A 240 -21.78 -1.48 -16.50
C MET A 240 -23.18 -1.52 -17.13
N ASN A 241 -23.86 -0.37 -17.23
CA ASN A 241 -25.26 -0.30 -17.62
C ASN A 241 -25.43 -0.25 -19.14
N ASN A 242 -24.50 0.40 -19.84
CA ASN A 242 -24.59 0.68 -21.27
C ASN A 242 -23.57 -0.09 -22.11
N ASP A 243 -22.81 -1.01 -21.51
CA ASP A 243 -21.82 -1.86 -22.19
C ASP A 243 -20.73 -1.04 -22.91
N ARG A 244 -20.39 0.14 -22.37
CA ARG A 244 -19.41 1.08 -22.93
C ARG A 244 -18.11 1.09 -22.14
N PHE A 245 -17.04 1.49 -22.82
CA PHE A 245 -15.69 1.51 -22.26
C PHE A 245 -14.92 2.72 -22.80
N ASN A 246 -14.06 3.28 -21.96
CA ASN A 246 -13.05 4.27 -22.36
C ASN A 246 -11.77 4.04 -21.53
N ALA A 247 -10.63 4.54 -21.98
CA ALA A 247 -9.42 4.54 -21.18
C ALA A 247 -8.58 5.78 -21.42
N SER A 248 -7.97 6.29 -20.36
CA SER A 248 -7.01 7.39 -20.39
C SER A 248 -5.60 6.88 -20.10
N VAL A 249 -4.60 7.44 -20.76
CA VAL A 249 -3.19 7.02 -20.65
C VAL A 249 -2.33 8.20 -20.22
N PHE A 250 -1.42 7.96 -19.28
CA PHE A 250 -0.50 8.95 -18.75
C PHE A 250 0.89 8.31 -18.57
N VAL A 251 1.97 9.04 -18.85
CA VAL A 251 3.31 8.61 -18.44
C VAL A 251 3.51 9.04 -16.99
N SER A 252 3.77 8.08 -16.11
CA SER A 252 3.95 8.33 -14.68
C SER A 252 4.99 7.39 -14.09
N GLY A 253 5.23 7.51 -12.79
CA GLY A 253 5.90 6.48 -12.01
C GLY A 253 4.96 5.31 -11.73
N PHE A 254 5.49 4.28 -11.08
CA PHE A 254 4.71 3.12 -10.67
C PHE A 254 3.62 3.53 -9.68
N ALA A 255 2.37 3.52 -10.11
CA ALA A 255 1.24 3.69 -9.21
C ALA A 255 1.21 2.53 -8.22
N THR A 256 1.08 2.84 -6.92
CA THR A 256 1.07 1.84 -5.85
C THR A 256 -0.24 1.81 -5.08
N ARG A 257 -1.01 2.90 -5.08
CA ARG A 257 -2.28 2.99 -4.35
C ARG A 257 -3.32 3.74 -5.16
N VAL A 258 -4.56 3.31 -5.01
CA VAL A 258 -5.75 3.96 -5.57
C VAL A 258 -6.73 4.21 -4.44
N TYR A 259 -7.29 5.42 -4.40
CA TYR A 259 -8.39 5.79 -3.51
C TYR A 259 -9.48 6.43 -4.36
N MET A 260 -10.74 6.20 -4.03
CA MET A 260 -11.86 6.80 -4.75
C MET A 260 -12.96 7.21 -3.78
N LYS A 261 -13.46 8.43 -3.94
CA LYS A 261 -14.60 8.96 -3.19
C LYS A 261 -15.21 10.15 -3.92
N ASP A 262 -16.53 10.30 -3.85
CA ASP A 262 -17.27 11.48 -4.33
C ASP A 262 -16.87 11.91 -5.76
N GLY A 263 -16.86 10.97 -6.70
CA GLY A 263 -16.51 11.21 -8.10
C GLY A 263 -15.05 11.57 -8.37
N ARG A 264 -14.15 11.37 -7.40
CA ARG A 264 -12.70 11.60 -7.56
C ARG A 264 -11.93 10.30 -7.42
N LEU A 265 -10.99 10.08 -8.33
CA LEU A 265 -9.99 9.01 -8.25
C LEU A 265 -8.64 9.63 -7.89
N TYR A 266 -7.99 9.08 -6.88
CA TYR A 266 -6.66 9.47 -6.45
C TYR A 266 -5.71 8.31 -6.73
N VAL A 267 -4.65 8.57 -7.49
CA VAL A 267 -3.61 7.57 -7.77
C VAL A 267 -2.30 8.05 -7.18
N ALA A 268 -1.76 7.29 -6.23
CA ALA A 268 -0.50 7.61 -5.57
C ALA A 268 0.65 6.81 -6.16
N ALA A 269 1.76 7.48 -6.45
CA ALA A 269 2.98 6.89 -7.00
C ALA A 269 4.21 7.43 -6.24
N PRO A 270 5.05 6.57 -5.63
CA PRO A 270 6.32 7.02 -5.06
C PRO A 270 7.21 7.63 -6.15
N LEU A 271 8.03 8.61 -5.77
CA LEU A 271 9.00 9.18 -6.69
C LEU A 271 10.12 8.19 -6.98
N GLY A 272 10.32 7.91 -8.26
CA GLY A 272 11.41 7.12 -8.78
C GLY A 272 12.78 7.81 -8.74
N THR A 273 13.83 7.04 -9.04
CA THR A 273 15.21 7.53 -9.09
C THR A 273 15.41 8.74 -10.01
N PRO A 274 14.88 8.75 -11.27
CA PRO A 274 14.99 9.90 -12.15
C PRO A 274 14.42 11.18 -11.54
N GLN A 275 13.22 11.10 -10.95
CA GLN A 275 12.53 12.24 -10.37
C GLN A 275 13.25 12.76 -9.12
N LEU A 276 13.77 11.87 -8.29
CA LEU A 276 14.56 12.25 -7.11
C LEU A 276 15.90 12.90 -7.50
N LEU A 277 16.57 12.39 -8.54
CA LEU A 277 17.77 13.01 -9.11
C LEU A 277 17.48 14.39 -9.67
N TYR A 278 16.41 14.55 -10.46
CA TYR A 278 15.96 15.84 -10.97
C TYR A 278 15.79 16.85 -9.84
N LYS A 279 15.10 16.47 -8.75
CA LYS A 279 14.89 17.33 -7.58
C LYS A 279 16.19 17.66 -6.85
N ALA A 280 17.09 16.70 -6.70
CA ALA A 280 18.40 16.92 -6.09
C ALA A 280 19.23 17.91 -6.93
N VAL A 281 19.22 17.77 -8.26
CA VAL A 281 19.92 18.65 -9.19
C VAL A 281 19.35 20.04 -9.16
N ALA A 282 18.02 20.18 -9.20
CA ALA A 282 17.36 21.48 -9.11
C ALA A 282 17.71 22.21 -7.80
N LYS A 283 17.73 21.50 -6.67
CA LYS A 283 18.17 22.06 -5.37
C LYS A 283 19.66 22.38 -5.32
N ALA A 284 20.50 21.61 -6.01
CA ALA A 284 21.95 21.78 -6.03
C ALA A 284 22.43 22.76 -7.11
N TRP A 285 21.55 23.26 -7.99
CA TRP A 285 21.91 23.85 -9.29
C TRP A 285 22.96 24.98 -9.22
N ASP A 286 22.89 25.81 -8.19
CA ASP A 286 23.82 26.92 -7.98
C ASP A 286 25.14 26.49 -7.34
N ALA A 287 25.13 25.35 -6.64
CA ALA A 287 26.31 24.73 -6.03
C ALA A 287 27.00 23.71 -6.97
N LEU A 288 26.43 23.43 -8.15
CA LEU A 288 27.04 22.54 -9.13
C LEU A 288 28.33 23.14 -9.70
N PRO A 289 29.41 22.35 -9.82
CA PRO A 289 30.62 22.78 -10.52
C PRO A 289 30.32 23.29 -11.94
N PRO A 290 30.97 24.36 -12.44
CA PRO A 290 30.68 24.91 -13.77
C PRO A 290 30.83 23.91 -14.92
N ASP A 291 31.82 23.01 -14.82
CA ASP A 291 32.05 21.92 -15.78
C ASP A 291 30.93 20.89 -15.76
N VAL A 292 30.37 20.58 -14.58
CA VAL A 292 29.19 19.72 -14.44
C VAL A 292 27.95 20.40 -15.00
N LYS A 293 27.70 21.66 -14.62
CA LYS A 293 26.52 22.44 -15.02
C LYS A 293 26.42 22.62 -16.54
N ALA A 294 27.55 22.90 -17.20
CA ALA A 294 27.62 23.07 -18.66
C ALA A 294 27.22 21.81 -19.46
N ARG A 295 27.21 20.65 -18.80
CA ARG A 295 26.91 19.35 -19.41
C ARG A 295 25.49 18.86 -19.13
N LEU A 296 24.76 19.54 -18.25
CA LEU A 296 23.37 19.23 -17.93
C LEU A 296 22.43 20.03 -18.82
N ASN A 297 21.45 19.35 -19.41
CA ASN A 297 20.40 20.00 -20.18
C ASN A 297 19.14 20.16 -19.32
N ALA A 298 18.95 21.34 -18.74
CA ALA A 298 17.77 21.63 -17.92
C ALA A 298 16.55 22.15 -18.72
N SER A 299 16.50 21.94 -20.04
CA SER A 299 15.38 22.40 -20.88
C SER A 299 14.04 21.79 -20.47
N ASP A 300 14.06 20.52 -20.08
CA ASP A 300 12.90 19.74 -19.65
C ASP A 300 13.35 18.51 -18.84
N PRO A 301 12.44 17.84 -18.12
CA PRO A 301 12.80 16.70 -17.27
C PRO A 301 13.47 15.53 -18.01
N LEU A 302 13.07 15.24 -19.26
CA LEU A 302 13.60 14.12 -20.03
C LEU A 302 15.01 14.43 -20.55
N ALA A 303 15.22 15.65 -21.05
CA ALA A 303 16.53 16.14 -21.43
C ALA A 303 17.51 16.18 -20.24
N LEU A 304 17.02 16.61 -19.07
CA LEU A 304 17.85 16.63 -17.87
C LEU A 304 18.26 15.22 -17.49
N TYR A 305 17.31 14.28 -17.45
CA TYR A 305 17.62 12.89 -17.18
C TYR A 305 18.66 12.32 -18.15
N LYS A 306 18.47 12.50 -19.48
CA LYS A 306 19.41 12.00 -20.49
C LYS A 306 20.84 12.54 -20.29
N SER A 307 20.96 13.83 -20.01
CA SER A 307 22.25 14.47 -19.74
C SER A 307 22.86 14.00 -18.41
N LEU A 308 22.05 13.78 -17.37
CA LEU A 308 22.48 13.23 -16.08
C LEU A 308 23.01 11.81 -16.24
N THR A 309 22.29 10.92 -16.94
CA THR A 309 22.74 9.55 -17.16
C THR A 309 24.05 9.50 -17.93
N SER A 310 24.21 10.36 -18.94
CA SER A 310 25.46 10.46 -19.68
C SER A 310 26.62 10.90 -18.78
N LEU A 311 26.40 11.88 -17.91
CA LEU A 311 27.41 12.39 -16.97
C LEU A 311 27.77 11.35 -15.89
N LEU A 312 26.78 10.60 -15.40
CA LEU A 312 26.96 9.55 -14.38
C LEU A 312 27.75 8.34 -14.92
N GLY A 313 27.78 8.12 -16.23
CA GLY A 313 28.64 7.11 -16.86
C GLY A 313 30.13 7.45 -16.80
N GLU A 314 30.51 8.67 -16.43
CA GLU A 314 31.90 9.14 -16.40
C GLU A 314 32.45 9.24 -14.97
N ARG A 315 33.63 8.65 -14.72
CA ARG A 315 34.19 8.54 -13.36
C ARG A 315 34.41 9.88 -12.64
N ASP A 316 34.98 10.89 -13.30
CA ASP A 316 35.25 12.20 -12.65
C ASP A 316 33.96 13.05 -12.51
N GLY A 317 33.10 13.01 -13.52
CA GLY A 317 31.82 13.72 -13.53
C GLY A 317 30.85 13.21 -12.46
N ALA A 318 30.74 11.88 -12.30
CA ALA A 318 29.87 11.24 -11.32
C ALA A 318 30.24 11.60 -9.87
N GLY A 319 31.53 11.58 -9.53
CA GLY A 319 31.98 11.88 -8.16
C GLY A 319 31.67 13.32 -7.73
N LYS A 320 31.94 14.30 -8.62
CA LYS A 320 31.64 15.73 -8.37
C LYS A 320 30.13 15.97 -8.25
N LEU A 321 29.34 15.38 -9.15
CA LEU A 321 27.89 15.48 -9.13
C LEU A 321 27.33 14.88 -7.84
N LEU A 322 27.64 13.63 -7.51
CA LEU A 322 27.10 12.94 -6.33
C LEU A 322 27.46 13.65 -5.02
N LYS A 323 28.66 14.25 -4.93
CA LYS A 323 29.03 15.08 -3.77
C LYS A 323 28.12 16.29 -3.63
N ALA A 324 27.82 16.98 -4.73
CA ALA A 324 26.90 18.13 -4.73
C ALA A 324 25.46 17.71 -4.40
N LEU A 325 24.96 16.63 -5.02
CA LEU A 325 23.62 16.11 -4.78
C LEU A 325 23.43 15.65 -3.33
N ASN A 326 24.38 14.91 -2.77
CA ASN A 326 24.33 14.45 -1.39
C ASN A 326 24.53 15.55 -0.35
N GLY A 327 24.94 16.75 -0.76
CA GLY A 327 24.91 17.97 0.05
C GLY A 327 23.51 18.58 0.17
N THR A 328 22.57 18.17 -0.68
CA THR A 328 21.17 18.60 -0.59
C THR A 328 20.37 17.68 0.32
N ASN A 329 19.36 18.25 1.00
CA ASN A 329 18.40 17.47 1.76
C ASN A 329 17.22 17.08 0.85
N VAL A 330 17.29 15.88 0.29
CA VAL A 330 16.22 15.25 -0.50
C VAL A 330 15.70 14.06 0.28
N THR A 331 14.39 13.88 0.27
CA THR A 331 13.71 12.78 0.95
C THR A 331 12.97 11.92 -0.06
N THR A 332 12.51 10.75 0.38
CA THR A 332 11.41 10.05 -0.28
C THR A 332 10.20 10.99 -0.40
N ALA A 333 9.37 10.75 -1.41
CA ALA A 333 8.15 11.51 -1.67
C ALA A 333 7.18 10.65 -2.48
N THR A 334 5.90 11.04 -2.47
CA THR A 334 4.81 10.40 -3.19
C THR A 334 4.05 11.46 -3.99
N SER A 335 3.95 11.25 -5.30
CA SER A 335 3.03 12.00 -6.17
C SER A 335 1.60 11.48 -5.96
N ILE A 336 0.63 12.37 -5.92
CA ILE A 336 -0.80 12.05 -5.86
C ILE A 336 -1.48 12.72 -7.04
N TYR A 337 -1.95 11.92 -7.98
CA TYR A 337 -2.71 12.38 -9.13
C TYR A 337 -4.20 12.33 -8.81
N VAL A 338 -4.88 13.47 -8.95
CA VAL A 338 -6.32 13.61 -8.69
C VAL A 338 -7.05 13.68 -10.02
N PHE A 339 -7.98 12.77 -10.26
CA PHE A 339 -8.81 12.73 -11.44
C PHE A 339 -10.27 13.00 -11.06
N ASP A 340 -10.91 13.93 -11.76
CA ASP A 340 -12.36 14.07 -11.76
C ASP A 340 -12.94 12.97 -12.67
N LEU A 341 -13.96 12.28 -12.18
CA LEU A 341 -14.66 11.20 -12.89
C LEU A 341 -16.07 11.67 -13.28
N ASN A 342 -16.38 11.62 -14.57
CA ASN A 342 -17.72 11.85 -15.10
C ASN A 342 -18.11 10.68 -16.01
N GLY A 343 -18.42 9.55 -15.37
CA GLY A 343 -18.67 8.28 -16.05
C GLY A 343 -17.44 7.78 -16.81
N LEU A 344 -17.51 7.81 -18.14
CA LEU A 344 -16.40 7.38 -19.00
C LEU A 344 -15.35 8.48 -19.24
N ASP A 345 -15.64 9.73 -18.87
CA ASP A 345 -14.69 10.84 -18.99
C ASP A 345 -13.85 10.94 -17.72
N ILE A 346 -12.53 10.86 -17.88
CA ILE A 346 -11.54 10.86 -16.80
C ILE A 346 -10.62 12.04 -17.04
N ARG A 347 -10.70 13.05 -16.18
CA ARG A 347 -9.95 14.28 -16.35
C ARG A 347 -8.98 14.47 -15.21
N LEU A 348 -7.69 14.61 -15.53
CA LEU A 348 -6.70 15.00 -14.53
C LEU A 348 -7.03 16.42 -14.03
N ARG A 349 -7.31 16.51 -12.74
CA ARG A 349 -7.61 17.75 -12.02
C ARG A 349 -6.35 18.40 -11.48
N ALA A 350 -5.53 17.61 -10.80
CA ALA A 350 -4.34 18.08 -10.10
C ALA A 350 -3.28 16.99 -9.96
N ALA A 351 -2.03 17.42 -9.81
CA ALA A 351 -0.94 16.58 -9.35
C ALA A 351 -0.34 17.22 -8.10
N ALA A 352 -0.44 16.52 -6.98
CA ALA A 352 0.15 16.90 -5.71
C ALA A 352 1.40 16.08 -5.44
N GLU A 353 2.22 16.55 -4.50
CA GLU A 353 3.35 15.78 -3.99
C GLU A 353 3.40 15.95 -2.47
N VAL A 354 3.57 14.85 -1.75
CA VAL A 354 3.82 14.83 -0.31
C VAL A 354 5.15 14.16 -0.01
N PRO A 355 5.95 14.65 0.96
CA PRO A 355 7.13 13.94 1.42
C PRO A 355 6.77 12.56 1.99
N GLY A 356 7.65 11.58 1.79
CA GLY A 356 7.52 10.22 2.30
C GLY A 356 6.82 9.25 1.35
N SER A 357 6.74 7.99 1.80
CA SER A 357 6.08 6.89 1.11
C SER A 357 4.86 6.44 1.91
N LEU A 358 3.81 6.04 1.20
CA LEU A 358 2.60 5.49 1.78
C LEU A 358 2.78 4.03 2.20
N LEU A 359 2.05 3.63 3.25
CA LEU A 359 2.00 2.24 3.70
C LEU A 359 1.06 1.39 2.83
N ASN A 360 -0.24 1.58 3.00
CA ASN A 360 -1.31 0.78 2.39
C ASN A 360 -2.50 1.69 2.05
N GLN A 361 -3.61 1.10 1.63
CA GLN A 361 -4.78 1.86 1.23
C GLN A 361 -5.37 2.72 2.37
N PHE A 362 -5.30 2.28 3.63
CA PHE A 362 -5.80 3.06 4.77
C PHE A 362 -4.87 4.18 5.21
N ALA A 363 -3.70 4.32 4.58
CA ALA A 363 -2.86 5.50 4.72
C ALA A 363 -3.34 6.69 3.87
N ILE A 364 -4.38 6.49 3.03
CA ILE A 364 -5.09 7.54 2.31
C ILE A 364 -6.57 7.45 2.64
N GLU A 365 -7.15 8.53 3.17
CA GLU A 365 -8.60 8.65 3.41
C GLU A 365 -9.06 10.08 3.09
N GLU A 366 -10.36 10.35 3.16
CA GLU A 366 -10.90 11.69 2.92
C GLU A 366 -11.84 12.15 4.04
N LEU A 367 -11.55 13.33 4.59
CA LEU A 367 -12.31 14.00 5.64
C LEU A 367 -12.73 15.40 5.15
N ASP A 368 -14.03 15.71 5.18
CA ASP A 368 -14.58 17.02 4.79
C ASP A 368 -14.09 17.52 3.42
N GLY A 369 -14.01 16.63 2.43
CA GLY A 369 -13.51 16.95 1.09
C GLY A 369 -11.99 17.12 0.99
N ARG A 370 -11.24 16.89 2.08
CA ARG A 370 -9.78 16.95 2.14
C ARG A 370 -9.17 15.55 2.18
N LEU A 371 -8.14 15.32 1.38
CA LEU A 371 -7.41 14.06 1.39
C LEU A 371 -6.45 14.02 2.59
N VAL A 372 -6.62 13.05 3.47
CA VAL A 372 -5.74 12.74 4.60
C VAL A 372 -4.72 11.71 4.13
N VAL A 373 -3.43 12.03 4.24
CA VAL A 373 -2.34 11.20 3.71
C VAL A 373 -1.29 10.97 4.78
N ALA A 374 -1.09 9.72 5.19
CA ALA A 374 -0.09 9.32 6.17
C ALA A 374 1.14 8.67 5.51
N THR A 375 2.34 9.19 5.79
CA THR A 375 3.57 8.77 5.10
C THR A 375 4.73 8.52 6.07
N THR A 376 5.67 7.68 5.63
CA THR A 376 6.99 7.56 6.24
C THR A 376 8.04 8.23 5.36
N VAL A 377 8.68 9.26 5.88
CA VAL A 377 9.71 10.08 5.23
C VAL A 377 11.10 9.53 5.58
N SER A 378 11.96 9.37 4.58
CA SER A 378 13.36 8.98 4.77
C SER A 378 14.27 9.87 3.94
N ASP A 379 15.45 10.21 4.46
CA ASP A 379 16.42 11.01 3.71
C ASP A 379 17.07 10.13 2.64
N VAL A 380 17.34 10.71 1.48
CA VAL A 380 17.87 10.02 0.30
C VAL A 380 19.33 10.39 0.09
N LYS A 381 20.17 9.38 -0.14
CA LYS A 381 21.53 9.53 -0.66
C LYS A 381 21.65 8.81 -2.00
N PHE A 382 22.45 9.39 -2.88
CA PHE A 382 22.78 8.86 -4.19
C PHE A 382 24.17 8.24 -4.14
N LEU A 383 24.29 6.98 -4.56
CA LEU A 383 25.54 6.20 -4.57
C LEU A 383 25.83 5.71 -5.98
N ASP A 384 27.09 5.78 -6.41
CA ASP A 384 27.58 5.06 -7.58
C ASP A 384 28.20 3.72 -7.12
N LEU A 385 27.52 2.60 -7.37
CA LEU A 385 28.05 1.28 -7.03
C LEU A 385 29.15 0.81 -7.99
N GLY A 386 29.33 1.41 -9.17
CA GLY A 386 30.41 1.05 -10.10
C GLY A 386 31.80 1.33 -9.50
N SER A 387 31.90 2.37 -8.66
CA SER A 387 33.11 2.69 -7.90
C SER A 387 33.24 1.94 -6.56
N LEU A 388 32.15 1.39 -6.02
CA LEU A 388 32.13 0.57 -4.79
C LEU A 388 32.38 -0.92 -5.07
N ALA A 389 31.88 -1.45 -6.18
CA ALA A 389 32.09 -2.83 -6.62
C ALA A 389 33.56 -3.14 -6.92
N ALA A 390 34.35 -2.12 -7.28
CA ALA A 390 35.81 -2.23 -7.39
C ALA A 390 36.54 -2.32 -6.03
N ARG A 391 35.83 -2.06 -4.91
CA ARG A 391 36.37 -2.03 -3.53
C ARG A 391 35.78 -3.10 -2.61
N LEU A 392 34.63 -3.66 -2.96
CA LEU A 392 34.06 -4.82 -2.30
C LEU A 392 34.80 -6.07 -2.80
N PRO A 393 35.18 -7.02 -1.92
CA PRO A 393 35.61 -8.33 -2.39
C PRO A 393 34.49 -8.92 -3.26
N PRO A 394 34.82 -9.69 -4.31
CA PRO A 394 33.80 -10.36 -5.10
C PRO A 394 32.84 -11.12 -4.17
N PRO A 395 31.54 -11.16 -4.48
CA PRO A 395 30.59 -11.91 -3.66
C PRO A 395 31.15 -13.32 -3.41
N SER A 396 31.10 -13.76 -2.16
CA SER A 396 31.59 -15.10 -1.77
C SER A 396 30.98 -16.14 -2.71
N PRO A 397 31.79 -17.09 -3.22
CA PRO A 397 31.35 -17.99 -4.25
C PRO A 397 30.14 -18.81 -3.77
N MET A 398 29.00 -18.58 -4.39
CA MET A 398 28.19 -19.70 -4.87
C MET A 398 28.79 -20.26 -6.18
N GLU A 399 30.13 -20.24 -6.32
CA GLU A 399 30.90 -20.85 -7.42
C GLU A 399 31.00 -22.36 -7.20
N GLY A 400 29.86 -23.04 -7.20
CA GLY A 400 29.84 -24.47 -7.40
C GLY A 400 29.75 -24.76 -8.90
N ASP A 401 30.68 -25.55 -9.41
CA ASP A 401 30.48 -26.35 -10.62
C ASP A 401 29.11 -27.08 -10.49
N ILE A 402 28.14 -26.82 -11.37
CA ILE A 402 26.86 -27.53 -11.36
C ILE A 402 27.10 -28.91 -11.96
N ALA A 403 27.17 -29.93 -11.12
CA ALA A 403 27.33 -31.31 -11.54
C ALA A 403 25.96 -31.98 -11.75
N ILE A 404 25.57 -32.19 -13.00
CA ILE A 404 24.42 -33.02 -13.37
C ILE A 404 24.89 -34.47 -13.31
N SER A 405 24.26 -35.28 -12.46
CA SER A 405 24.61 -36.69 -12.27
C SER A 405 23.49 -37.62 -12.69
N GLU A 406 23.84 -38.74 -13.32
CA GLU A 406 22.94 -39.86 -13.65
C GLU A 406 23.41 -41.09 -12.86
N ASP A 407 22.49 -41.75 -12.15
CA ASP A 407 22.79 -42.88 -11.24
C ASP A 407 23.94 -42.62 -10.24
N GLY A 408 24.01 -41.38 -9.74
CA GLY A 408 25.04 -40.96 -8.79
C GLY A 408 26.43 -40.73 -9.40
N ARG A 409 26.56 -40.75 -10.73
CA ARG A 409 27.79 -40.42 -11.45
C ARG A 409 27.65 -39.09 -12.19
N PRO A 410 28.58 -38.13 -12.00
CA PRO A 410 28.52 -36.84 -12.69
C PRO A 410 28.77 -37.04 -14.20
N VAL A 411 27.85 -36.53 -15.02
CA VAL A 411 27.85 -36.65 -16.49
C VAL A 411 28.18 -35.31 -17.15
N VAL A 412 27.75 -34.19 -16.54
CA VAL A 412 28.03 -32.84 -17.05
C VAL A 412 28.36 -31.92 -15.88
N THR A 413 29.42 -31.14 -16.04
CA THR A 413 29.76 -30.06 -15.12
C THR A 413 29.62 -28.72 -15.84
N ILE A 414 28.69 -27.89 -15.38
CA ILE A 414 28.49 -26.54 -15.91
C ILE A 414 29.20 -25.56 -14.98
N ARG A 415 30.17 -24.83 -15.53
CA ARG A 415 30.72 -23.63 -14.89
C ARG A 415 29.87 -22.43 -15.26
N PRO A 416 29.10 -21.85 -14.33
CA PRO A 416 28.43 -20.61 -14.63
C PRO A 416 29.49 -19.53 -14.94
N PRO A 417 29.30 -18.73 -16.02
CA PRO A 417 30.19 -17.61 -16.27
C PRO A 417 30.11 -16.62 -15.09
N PRO A 418 31.20 -15.90 -14.77
CA PRO A 418 31.16 -14.86 -13.76
C PRO A 418 30.06 -13.84 -14.12
N PRO A 419 29.29 -13.35 -13.13
CA PRO A 419 28.28 -12.34 -13.41
C PRO A 419 28.97 -11.11 -14.02
N PRO A 420 28.38 -10.47 -15.05
CA PRO A 420 28.90 -9.22 -15.57
C PRO A 420 28.96 -8.18 -14.44
N ALA A 421 29.99 -7.34 -14.45
CA ALA A 421 30.06 -6.22 -13.51
C ALA A 421 28.78 -5.38 -13.64
N PRO A 422 28.16 -4.97 -12.51
CA PRO A 422 27.01 -4.09 -12.59
C PRO A 422 27.45 -2.81 -13.32
N PRO A 423 26.65 -2.31 -14.28
CA PRO A 423 26.98 -1.06 -14.94
C PRO A 423 27.00 0.08 -13.93
N PRO A 424 27.70 1.18 -14.24
CA PRO A 424 27.64 2.39 -13.43
C PRO A 424 26.20 2.90 -13.40
N ALA A 425 25.49 2.59 -12.32
CA ALA A 425 24.14 3.06 -12.04
C ALA A 425 24.14 3.77 -10.69
N VAL A 426 23.36 4.84 -10.60
CA VAL A 426 23.13 5.52 -9.32
C VAL A 426 22.03 4.81 -8.56
N TYR A 427 22.36 4.35 -7.37
CA TYR A 427 21.43 3.73 -6.45
C TYR A 427 21.00 4.75 -5.41
N ILE A 428 19.72 4.71 -5.07
CA ILE A 428 19.19 5.45 -3.93
C ILE A 428 19.34 4.59 -2.69
N LEU A 429 19.92 5.17 -1.65
CA LEU A 429 19.90 4.64 -0.31
C LEU A 429 19.07 5.56 0.57
N THR A 430 18.05 5.00 1.22
CA THR A 430 17.38 5.69 2.33
C THR A 430 18.29 5.62 3.56
N VAL A 431 18.63 6.77 4.14
CA VAL A 431 19.52 6.89 5.28
C VAL A 431 18.88 7.68 6.41
N GLY A 432 19.50 7.63 7.58
CA GLY A 432 19.02 8.33 8.77
C GLY A 432 17.82 7.65 9.41
N GLU A 433 17.29 8.29 10.45
CA GLU A 433 16.09 7.81 11.13
C GLU A 433 14.84 8.28 10.36
N PRO A 434 13.94 7.35 9.96
CA PRO A 434 12.71 7.74 9.29
C PRO A 434 11.81 8.56 10.23
N ARG A 435 10.91 9.35 9.65
CA ARG A 435 9.94 10.16 10.39
C ARG A 435 8.57 10.03 9.75
N ASN A 436 7.51 9.99 10.54
CA ASN A 436 6.16 9.83 10.02
C ASN A 436 5.46 11.19 9.94
N SER A 437 4.56 11.34 8.98
CA SER A 437 3.88 12.61 8.75
C SER A 437 2.46 12.38 8.24
N VAL A 438 1.55 13.25 8.63
CA VAL A 438 0.16 13.28 8.17
C VAL A 438 -0.07 14.60 7.47
N TYR A 439 -0.53 14.56 6.22
CA TYR A 439 -0.85 15.72 5.41
C TYR A 439 -2.35 15.77 5.15
N LEU A 440 -2.90 16.99 5.09
CA LEU A 440 -4.26 17.23 4.64
C LEU A 440 -4.20 18.06 3.36
N LEU A 441 -4.71 17.52 2.26
CA LEU A 441 -4.70 18.16 0.94
C LEU A 441 -6.09 18.64 0.56
N ASP A 442 -6.19 19.80 -0.08
CA ASP A 442 -7.43 20.24 -0.73
C ASP A 442 -7.71 19.41 -2.02
N PRO A 443 -8.94 19.49 -2.59
CA PRO A 443 -9.28 18.79 -3.84
C PRO A 443 -8.38 19.14 -5.03
N ASP A 444 -7.68 20.26 -5.00
CA ASP A 444 -6.75 20.67 -6.05
C ASP A 444 -5.31 20.27 -5.73
N GLY A 445 -5.11 19.42 -4.70
CA GLY A 445 -3.83 18.86 -4.34
C GLY A 445 -2.93 19.77 -3.50
N ARG A 446 -3.41 20.92 -3.02
CA ARG A 446 -2.60 21.82 -2.18
C ARG A 446 -2.62 21.36 -0.73
N THR A 447 -1.45 21.35 -0.09
CA THR A 447 -1.34 21.06 1.35
C THR A 447 -1.99 22.17 2.17
N VAL A 448 -3.07 21.83 2.87
CA VAL A 448 -3.79 22.70 3.82
C VAL A 448 -3.05 22.75 5.15
N SER A 449 -2.62 21.60 5.65
CA SER A 449 -1.88 21.47 6.89
C SER A 449 -1.06 20.18 6.90
N ALA A 450 -0.12 20.10 7.83
CA ALA A 450 0.71 18.93 8.04
C ALA A 450 1.02 18.74 9.53
N LEU A 451 1.10 17.49 9.95
CA LEU A 451 1.63 17.06 11.24
C LEU A 451 2.86 16.20 10.96
N GLU A 452 4.04 16.78 11.10
CA GLU A 452 5.32 16.18 10.70
C GLU A 452 6.14 15.69 11.89
N GLY A 453 7.13 14.82 11.62
CA GLY A 453 8.09 14.39 12.64
C GLY A 453 7.54 13.41 13.69
N LEU A 454 6.45 12.71 13.37
CA LEU A 454 5.84 11.72 14.26
C LEU A 454 6.74 10.48 14.41
N ALA A 455 6.97 10.07 15.66
CA ALA A 455 7.75 8.90 16.02
C ALA A 455 9.09 8.78 15.26
N PRO A 456 10.09 9.66 15.54
CA PRO A 456 11.39 9.59 14.89
C PRO A 456 12.06 8.22 15.08
N GLY A 457 12.57 7.65 13.99
CA GLY A 457 13.17 6.32 13.94
C GLY A 457 12.18 5.19 13.68
N GLU A 458 10.89 5.48 13.52
CA GLU A 458 9.83 4.49 13.31
C GLU A 458 9.17 4.65 11.93
N ARG A 459 8.51 3.58 11.45
CA ARG A 459 7.71 3.59 10.20
C ARG A 459 6.24 3.33 10.53
N ILE A 460 5.32 3.76 9.67
CA ILE A 460 3.89 3.46 9.82
C ILE A 460 3.64 1.99 9.48
N TYR A 461 2.83 1.30 10.30
CA TYR A 461 2.39 -0.10 10.08
C TYR A 461 0.87 -0.27 10.02
N ALA A 462 0.10 0.68 10.56
CA ALA A 462 -1.32 0.74 10.32
C ALA A 462 -1.80 2.20 10.39
N ALA A 463 -2.84 2.51 9.63
CA ALA A 463 -3.56 3.77 9.68
C ALA A 463 -5.05 3.48 9.58
N ARG A 464 -5.89 4.22 10.31
CA ARG A 464 -7.34 4.17 10.15
C ARG A 464 -7.97 5.46 10.65
N LEU A 465 -8.74 6.13 9.79
CA LEU A 465 -9.58 7.26 10.18
C LEU A 465 -10.90 6.72 10.75
N VAL A 466 -11.27 7.20 11.93
CA VAL A 466 -12.58 6.95 12.53
C VAL A 466 -13.17 8.29 12.87
N GLU A 467 -14.27 8.63 12.21
CA GLU A 467 -14.89 9.95 12.28
C GLU A 467 -13.88 11.06 11.98
N ARG A 468 -13.38 11.76 13.01
CA ARG A 468 -12.42 12.87 12.90
C ARG A 468 -11.07 12.55 13.57
N THR A 469 -10.86 11.31 13.99
CA THR A 469 -9.61 10.86 14.63
C THR A 469 -8.87 9.86 13.75
N LEU A 470 -7.64 10.19 13.37
CA LEU A 470 -6.75 9.26 12.69
C LEU A 470 -5.97 8.44 13.72
N TYR A 471 -6.15 7.12 13.70
CA TYR A 471 -5.35 6.18 14.47
C TYR A 471 -4.17 5.71 13.63
N LEU A 472 -2.96 5.83 14.18
CA LEU A 472 -1.72 5.53 13.47
C LEU A 472 -0.83 4.65 14.33
N VAL A 473 -0.39 3.51 13.81
CA VAL A 473 0.59 2.64 14.48
C VAL A 473 1.95 2.86 13.84
N THR A 474 2.97 3.10 14.66
CA THR A 474 4.38 3.14 14.23
C THR A 474 5.20 2.12 15.01
N TYR A 475 6.28 1.58 14.41
CA TYR A 475 7.12 0.58 15.09
C TYR A 475 8.62 0.78 14.95
N ARG A 476 9.32 0.47 16.04
CA ARG A 476 10.75 0.12 16.09
C ARG A 476 11.00 -1.06 17.06
N GLN A 477 10.48 -1.00 18.29
CA GLN A 477 10.59 -2.05 19.34
C GLN A 477 9.34 -2.19 20.24
N VAL A 478 8.63 -1.09 20.53
CA VAL A 478 7.31 -1.05 21.23
C VAL A 478 6.45 0.00 20.50
N ASP A 479 5.29 -0.40 19.99
CA ASP A 479 4.41 0.41 19.13
C ASP A 479 3.67 1.47 19.93
N PRO A 480 3.76 2.78 19.64
CA PRO A 480 2.67 3.68 19.95
C PRO A 480 1.54 3.53 18.92
N LEU A 481 0.34 3.18 19.39
CA LEU A 481 -0.91 3.52 18.71
C LEU A 481 -1.23 4.99 19.02
N PHE A 482 -1.04 5.89 18.06
CA PHE A 482 -1.38 7.31 18.18
C PHE A 482 -2.87 7.54 17.92
N ALA A 483 -3.46 8.51 18.62
CA ALA A 483 -4.71 9.15 18.20
C ALA A 483 -4.42 10.59 17.79
N ILE A 484 -4.76 10.93 16.56
CA ILE A 484 -4.51 12.25 15.96
C ILE A 484 -5.86 12.92 15.68
N ASP A 485 -6.09 14.07 16.31
CA ASP A 485 -7.28 14.89 16.08
C ASP A 485 -7.19 15.61 14.75
N LEU A 486 -8.16 15.38 13.89
CA LEU A 486 -8.36 16.07 12.62
C LEU A 486 -9.64 16.92 12.64
N SER A 487 -10.17 17.23 13.83
CA SER A 487 -11.40 18.01 13.96
C SER A 487 -11.26 19.42 13.40
N ASP A 488 -10.09 20.02 13.56
CA ASP A 488 -9.66 21.20 12.80
C ASP A 488 -8.63 20.75 11.76
N VAL A 489 -9.06 20.66 10.50
CA VAL A 489 -8.22 20.23 9.37
C VAL A 489 -7.06 21.18 9.10
N THR A 490 -7.03 22.38 9.68
CA THR A 490 -5.93 23.35 9.55
C THR A 490 -4.88 23.21 10.65
N GLN A 491 -5.21 22.53 11.75
CA GLN A 491 -4.34 22.28 12.91
C GLN A 491 -4.46 20.84 13.42
N PRO A 492 -3.99 19.84 12.65
CA PRO A 492 -3.93 18.47 13.13
C PRO A 492 -3.01 18.37 14.36
N LYS A 493 -3.42 17.60 15.38
CA LYS A 493 -2.64 17.46 16.62
C LYS A 493 -2.73 16.05 17.20
N VAL A 494 -1.65 15.61 17.83
CA VAL A 494 -1.64 14.35 18.59
C VAL A 494 -2.42 14.55 19.89
N LEU A 495 -3.42 13.71 20.14
CA LEU A 495 -4.19 13.70 21.39
C LEU A 495 -3.52 12.84 22.47
N GLY A 496 -2.91 11.73 22.06
CA GLY A 496 -2.28 10.78 22.96
C GLY A 496 -1.74 9.58 22.19
N PHE A 497 -1.08 8.68 22.90
CA PHE A 497 -0.61 7.41 22.35
C PHE A 497 -0.68 6.30 23.41
N LEU A 498 -0.82 5.07 22.95
CA LEU A 498 -0.73 3.86 23.78
C LEU A 498 0.45 3.01 23.30
N LYS A 499 1.41 2.75 24.19
CA LYS A 499 2.48 1.79 23.93
C LYS A 499 1.97 0.35 24.07
N ILE A 500 2.06 -0.43 23.00
CA ILE A 500 1.63 -1.83 22.95
C ILE A 500 2.76 -2.78 22.51
N PRO A 501 2.84 -3.99 23.09
CA PRO A 501 3.78 -5.01 22.65
C PRO A 501 3.24 -5.77 21.43
N GLY A 502 4.15 -6.15 20.53
CA GLY A 502 3.79 -6.73 19.22
C GLY A 502 3.49 -5.65 18.19
N LEU A 503 3.44 -6.04 16.91
CA LEU A 503 3.23 -5.16 15.78
C LEU A 503 1.77 -5.21 15.35
N LEU A 504 1.05 -4.10 15.28
CA LEU A 504 -0.29 -4.05 14.67
C LEU A 504 -0.24 -3.51 13.24
N GLU A 505 -0.82 -4.26 12.31
CA GLU A 505 -0.71 -3.98 10.85
C GLU A 505 -2.08 -3.71 10.20
N TYR A 506 -3.16 -4.08 10.87
CA TYR A 506 -4.53 -3.83 10.45
C TYR A 506 -5.38 -3.35 11.62
N LEU A 507 -6.21 -2.33 11.39
CA LEU A 507 -7.09 -1.73 12.39
C LEU A 507 -8.53 -1.66 11.83
N HIS A 508 -9.48 -2.12 12.62
CA HIS A 508 -10.88 -2.19 12.27
C HIS A 508 -11.77 -1.55 13.35
N PRO A 509 -12.54 -0.50 13.03
CA PRO A 509 -13.47 0.11 13.98
C PRO A 509 -14.59 -0.85 14.37
N VAL A 510 -14.93 -0.92 15.66
CA VAL A 510 -16.05 -1.73 16.17
C VAL A 510 -16.92 -0.89 17.13
N ASP A 511 -18.11 -1.38 17.44
CA ASP A 511 -19.11 -0.63 18.22
C ASP A 511 -18.59 -0.13 19.58
N GLY A 512 -19.10 1.01 20.02
CA GLY A 512 -18.86 1.54 21.38
C GLY A 512 -17.54 2.31 21.52
N GLY A 513 -17.06 2.93 20.44
CA GLY A 513 -15.79 3.67 20.46
C GLY A 513 -14.61 2.72 20.70
N ARG A 514 -14.57 1.60 20.00
CA ARG A 514 -13.53 0.58 20.13
C ARG A 514 -12.87 0.29 18.80
N LEU A 515 -11.65 -0.23 18.86
CA LEU A 515 -10.85 -0.58 17.69
C LEU A 515 -10.31 -1.99 17.86
N LEU A 516 -10.47 -2.84 16.84
CA LEU A 516 -9.87 -4.16 16.78
C LEU A 516 -8.60 -4.08 15.93
N GLY A 517 -7.46 -4.51 16.47
CA GLY A 517 -6.19 -4.61 15.76
C GLY A 517 -5.84 -6.06 15.46
N VAL A 518 -5.27 -6.30 14.28
CA VAL A 518 -4.64 -7.58 13.90
C VAL A 518 -3.22 -7.28 13.45
N GLY A 519 -2.27 -8.10 13.88
CA GLY A 519 -0.87 -7.90 13.50
C GLY A 519 0.06 -9.02 13.93
N THR A 520 1.35 -8.85 13.71
CA THR A 520 2.37 -9.84 14.04
C THR A 520 2.72 -9.88 15.53
N TYR A 521 2.70 -11.08 16.10
CA TYR A 521 3.21 -11.37 17.44
C TYR A 521 4.63 -11.93 17.34
N VAL A 522 5.56 -11.37 18.12
CA VAL A 522 6.93 -11.91 18.25
C VAL A 522 7.28 -12.00 19.73
N ARG A 523 7.69 -13.18 20.18
CA ARG A 523 8.15 -13.44 21.54
C ARG A 523 9.53 -14.06 21.51
N SER A 524 10.49 -13.46 22.23
CA SER A 524 11.77 -14.13 22.46
C SER A 524 11.57 -15.35 23.37
N ILE A 525 12.08 -16.50 22.93
CA ILE A 525 12.05 -17.77 23.68
C ILE A 525 13.46 -18.27 24.01
N GLY A 526 14.48 -17.43 23.81
CA GLY A 526 15.89 -17.73 24.03
C GLY A 526 16.79 -16.76 23.27
N ILE A 527 18.11 -16.96 23.37
CA ILE A 527 19.08 -16.11 22.68
C ILE A 527 18.97 -16.36 21.18
N GLY A 528 18.51 -15.34 20.44
CA GLY A 528 18.36 -15.40 18.99
C GLY A 528 17.16 -16.24 18.49
N THR A 529 16.34 -16.80 19.38
CA THR A 529 15.15 -17.57 19.03
C THR A 529 13.88 -16.79 19.32
N TYR A 530 13.01 -16.72 18.31
CA TYR A 530 11.76 -15.98 18.37
C TYR A 530 10.61 -16.89 17.96
N GLU A 531 9.59 -16.94 18.79
CA GLU A 531 8.27 -17.46 18.43
C GLU A 531 7.52 -16.35 17.69
N ARG A 532 7.05 -16.64 16.47
CA ARG A 532 6.28 -15.70 15.64
C ARG A 532 4.84 -16.16 15.52
N GLY A 533 3.91 -15.24 15.32
CA GLY A 533 2.50 -15.52 15.22
C GLY A 533 1.69 -14.29 14.87
N ILE A 534 0.40 -14.32 15.21
CA ILE A 534 -0.48 -13.15 15.15
C ILE A 534 -0.97 -12.74 16.54
N LYS A 535 -1.25 -11.45 16.70
CA LYS A 535 -1.94 -10.83 17.82
C LYS A 535 -3.23 -10.19 17.32
N ILE A 536 -4.33 -10.46 18.01
CA ILE A 536 -5.64 -9.83 17.83
C ILE A 536 -5.90 -9.04 19.11
N ALA A 537 -6.12 -7.74 19.03
CA ALA A 537 -6.25 -6.88 20.21
C ALA A 537 -7.44 -5.95 20.11
N LEU A 538 -8.15 -5.74 21.21
CA LEU A 538 -9.27 -4.82 21.32
C LEU A 538 -8.87 -3.61 22.14
N PHE A 539 -9.13 -2.42 21.61
CA PHE A 539 -8.80 -1.14 22.22
C PHE A 539 -10.05 -0.35 22.56
N ASP A 540 -10.03 0.30 23.72
CA ASP A 540 -10.94 1.39 24.07
C ASP A 540 -10.38 2.68 23.47
N VAL A 541 -11.12 3.26 22.53
CA VAL A 541 -10.77 4.51 21.87
C VAL A 541 -11.84 5.60 22.07
N SER A 542 -12.81 5.36 22.97
CA SER A 542 -13.92 6.28 23.28
C SER A 542 -13.45 7.61 23.84
N LYS A 543 -12.27 7.62 24.47
CA LYS A 543 -11.51 8.81 24.87
C LYS A 543 -10.14 8.77 24.20
N PRO A 544 -9.95 9.42 23.04
CA PRO A 544 -8.70 9.35 22.28
C PRO A 544 -7.44 9.83 23.04
N THR A 545 -7.60 10.63 24.10
CA THR A 545 -6.52 11.05 25.00
C THR A 545 -6.12 9.99 26.04
N GLN A 546 -6.90 8.92 26.20
CA GLN A 546 -6.74 7.87 27.21
C GLN A 546 -6.96 6.48 26.59
N LEU A 547 -6.22 6.19 25.52
CA LEU A 547 -6.28 4.90 24.84
C LEU A 547 -5.90 3.73 25.78
N ARG A 548 -6.62 2.61 25.68
CA ARG A 548 -6.34 1.42 26.50
C ARG A 548 -6.56 0.12 25.72
N GLU A 549 -5.62 -0.82 25.85
CA GLU A 549 -5.84 -2.22 25.42
C GLU A 549 -6.78 -2.91 26.43
N ILE A 550 -7.94 -3.38 25.97
CA ILE A 550 -8.95 -4.05 26.79
C ILE A 550 -8.62 -5.55 26.92
N SER A 551 -8.25 -6.18 25.82
CA SER A 551 -8.10 -7.63 25.70
C SER A 551 -7.28 -7.97 24.45
N ASN A 552 -6.53 -9.08 24.48
CA ASN A 552 -5.87 -9.63 23.30
C ASN A 552 -5.97 -11.16 23.25
N ILE A 553 -5.78 -11.71 22.06
CA ILE A 553 -5.59 -13.13 21.77
C ILE A 553 -4.33 -13.24 20.91
N THR A 554 -3.46 -14.19 21.19
CA THR A 554 -2.30 -14.51 20.35
C THR A 554 -2.38 -15.94 19.82
N ALA A 555 -1.91 -16.14 18.60
CA ALA A 555 -1.77 -17.47 18.00
C ALA A 555 -0.37 -17.58 17.41
N THR A 556 0.41 -18.59 17.80
CA THR A 556 1.80 -18.76 17.39
C THR A 556 1.94 -19.74 16.23
N ASN A 557 3.05 -19.63 15.50
CA ASN A 557 3.39 -20.43 14.31
C ASN A 557 2.37 -20.33 13.16
N VAL A 558 1.66 -19.21 13.07
CA VAL A 558 0.70 -18.89 12.02
C VAL A 558 0.96 -17.48 11.44
N LEU A 559 0.52 -17.28 10.21
CA LEU A 559 0.42 -15.99 9.53
C LEU A 559 -1.04 -15.74 9.17
N SER A 560 -1.43 -14.48 8.96
CA SER A 560 -2.79 -14.14 8.52
C SER A 560 -2.77 -13.37 7.19
N PRO A 561 -3.63 -13.73 6.21
CA PRO A 561 -3.86 -12.92 5.03
C PRO A 561 -4.28 -11.48 5.32
N VAL A 562 -4.92 -11.21 6.47
CA VAL A 562 -5.33 -9.87 6.92
C VAL A 562 -4.19 -8.85 6.94
N LEU A 563 -2.94 -9.31 7.10
CA LEU A 563 -1.76 -8.44 7.18
C LEU A 563 -1.36 -7.81 5.83
N TYR A 564 -1.74 -8.43 4.72
CA TYR A 564 -1.41 -7.94 3.37
C TYR A 564 -2.63 -7.78 2.46
N ASP A 565 -3.79 -8.28 2.87
CA ASP A 565 -5.05 -8.18 2.16
C ASP A 565 -6.17 -7.95 3.17
N HIS A 566 -6.66 -6.71 3.25
CA HIS A 566 -7.65 -6.35 4.25
C HIS A 566 -8.90 -7.17 4.06
N HIS A 567 -9.33 -7.46 2.84
CA HIS A 567 -10.60 -8.14 2.61
C HIS A 567 -10.70 -9.55 3.22
N ALA A 568 -9.57 -10.16 3.60
CA ALA A 568 -9.57 -11.40 4.37
C ALA A 568 -10.22 -11.28 5.76
N PHE A 569 -10.25 -10.07 6.32
CA PHE A 569 -10.91 -9.80 7.59
C PHE A 569 -12.39 -9.53 7.38
N ALA A 570 -13.24 -10.28 8.09
CA ALA A 570 -14.68 -10.06 8.13
C ALA A 570 -15.15 -9.84 9.57
N TYR A 571 -16.06 -8.89 9.77
CA TYR A 571 -16.68 -8.61 11.06
C TYR A 571 -18.19 -8.44 10.92
N SER A 572 -18.97 -8.98 11.86
CA SER A 572 -20.40 -8.73 11.95
C SER A 572 -20.70 -8.01 13.26
N PRO A 573 -21.09 -6.72 13.24
CA PRO A 573 -21.53 -6.02 14.45
C PRO A 573 -22.73 -6.71 15.12
N LYS A 574 -23.69 -7.21 14.31
CA LYS A 574 -24.90 -7.92 14.78
C LYS A 574 -24.55 -9.18 15.57
N LEU A 575 -23.60 -9.98 15.08
CA LEU A 575 -23.14 -11.19 15.76
C LEU A 575 -22.00 -10.93 16.76
N ARG A 576 -21.45 -9.72 16.75
CA ARG A 576 -20.18 -9.36 17.39
C ARG A 576 -19.08 -10.38 17.09
N LEU A 577 -18.99 -10.85 15.86
CA LEU A 577 -18.07 -11.93 15.47
C LEU A 577 -17.09 -11.46 14.41
N ALA A 578 -15.80 -11.58 14.67
CA ALA A 578 -14.72 -11.41 13.71
C ALA A 578 -14.25 -12.78 13.21
N LEU A 579 -14.04 -12.89 11.90
CA LEU A 579 -13.49 -14.07 11.25
C LEU A 579 -12.12 -13.70 10.66
N ILE A 580 -11.09 -14.38 11.14
CA ILE A 580 -9.69 -14.06 10.84
C ILE A 580 -9.01 -15.32 10.29
N PRO A 581 -8.81 -15.41 8.97
CA PRO A 581 -8.04 -16.48 8.36
C PRO A 581 -6.61 -16.52 8.89
N VAL A 582 -6.11 -17.71 9.15
CA VAL A 582 -4.73 -17.98 9.54
C VAL A 582 -4.21 -19.21 8.82
N ALA A 583 -2.94 -19.17 8.41
CA ALA A 583 -2.28 -20.29 7.78
C ALA A 583 -1.02 -20.65 8.58
N SER A 584 -0.77 -21.94 8.75
CA SER A 584 0.51 -22.42 9.28
C SER A 584 1.53 -22.56 8.14
N TRP A 585 2.79 -22.80 8.48
CA TRP A 585 3.85 -23.11 7.50
C TRP A 585 3.65 -24.46 6.78
N ARG A 586 2.76 -25.31 7.29
CA ARG A 586 2.24 -26.50 6.60
C ARG A 586 0.94 -26.10 5.90
N PRO A 587 0.52 -26.76 4.80
CA PRO A 587 -0.66 -26.38 4.00
C PRO A 587 -2.03 -26.41 4.72
N ALA A 588 -2.06 -26.44 6.06
CA ALA A 588 -3.25 -26.24 6.87
C ALA A 588 -3.58 -24.74 6.99
N GLY A 589 -4.80 -24.38 6.59
CA GLY A 589 -5.43 -23.09 6.83
C GLY A 589 -6.61 -23.25 7.80
N TYR A 590 -6.81 -22.25 8.64
CA TYR A 590 -7.89 -22.17 9.61
C TYR A 590 -8.55 -20.79 9.56
N VAL A 591 -9.75 -20.67 10.09
CA VAL A 591 -10.37 -19.38 10.38
C VAL A 591 -10.63 -19.29 11.88
N LEU A 592 -10.07 -18.26 12.52
CA LEU A 592 -10.35 -17.95 13.92
C LEU A 592 -11.66 -17.17 14.01
N ALA A 593 -12.64 -17.73 14.72
CA ALA A 593 -13.90 -17.06 15.01
C ALA A 593 -13.82 -16.41 16.39
N VAL A 594 -13.69 -15.08 16.43
CA VAL A 594 -13.46 -14.31 17.65
C VAL A 594 -14.66 -13.44 17.96
N GLU A 595 -15.30 -13.69 19.11
CA GLU A 595 -16.35 -12.82 19.63
C GLU A 595 -15.75 -11.54 20.21
N VAL A 596 -16.35 -10.41 19.84
CA VAL A 596 -15.97 -9.05 20.23
C VAL A 596 -17.02 -8.50 21.20
N GLY A 597 -17.02 -9.05 22.43
CA GLY A 597 -17.83 -8.56 23.55
C GLY A 597 -17.11 -7.47 24.34
N ASP A 598 -17.32 -7.39 25.65
CA ASP A 598 -16.53 -6.51 26.54
C ASP A 598 -15.05 -6.90 26.58
N LYS A 599 -14.74 -8.15 26.25
CA LYS A 599 -13.41 -8.70 26.00
C LYS A 599 -13.47 -9.60 24.75
N LEU A 600 -12.30 -9.95 24.22
CA LEU A 600 -12.21 -10.93 23.14
C LEU A 600 -12.37 -12.36 23.68
N SER A 601 -13.10 -13.19 22.94
CA SER A 601 -13.25 -14.62 23.25
C SER A 601 -13.16 -15.45 21.97
N LEU A 602 -12.30 -16.48 21.95
CA LEU A 602 -12.21 -17.40 20.82
C LEU A 602 -13.40 -18.37 20.88
N ARG A 603 -14.31 -18.29 19.91
CA ARG A 603 -15.51 -19.13 19.82
C ARG A 603 -15.24 -20.45 19.13
N ALA A 604 -14.44 -20.43 18.08
CA ALA A 604 -14.06 -21.62 17.33
C ALA A 604 -12.75 -21.40 16.56
N VAL A 605 -12.08 -22.51 16.28
CA VAL A 605 -11.05 -22.61 15.23
C VAL A 605 -11.63 -23.48 14.13
N ILE A 606 -11.98 -22.87 13.01
CA ILE A 606 -12.62 -23.56 11.90
C ILE A 606 -11.53 -24.13 11.00
N ASN A 607 -11.56 -25.43 10.75
CA ASN A 607 -10.65 -26.10 9.81
C ASN A 607 -11.15 -25.91 8.36
N ALA A 608 -10.94 -24.69 7.85
CA ALA A 608 -11.23 -24.31 6.48
C ALA A 608 -10.05 -23.51 5.94
N THR A 609 -9.57 -23.88 4.75
CA THR A 609 -8.53 -23.14 4.02
C THR A 609 -9.12 -21.92 3.31
N ALA A 610 -10.00 -21.21 4.00
CA ALA A 610 -10.67 -20.03 3.51
C ALA A 610 -9.83 -18.79 3.80
N ASP A 611 -9.70 -17.92 2.80
CA ASP A 611 -9.12 -16.60 2.95
C ASP A 611 -10.18 -15.50 2.92
N ARG A 612 -11.46 -15.85 2.70
CA ARG A 612 -12.60 -14.94 2.72
C ARG A 612 -13.75 -15.43 3.56
N ALA A 613 -14.49 -14.47 4.11
CA ALA A 613 -15.66 -14.73 4.91
C ALA A 613 -16.76 -13.69 4.66
N PHE A 614 -17.99 -14.15 4.50
CA PHE A 614 -19.16 -13.32 4.26
C PHE A 614 -20.27 -13.67 5.25
N PHE A 615 -20.90 -12.63 5.82
CA PHE A 615 -22.07 -12.78 6.68
C PHE A 615 -23.34 -12.59 5.87
N GLY A 616 -24.05 -13.68 5.60
CA GLY A 616 -25.41 -13.65 5.09
C GLY A 616 -26.44 -13.38 6.19
N ARG A 617 -27.73 -13.42 5.83
CA ARG A 617 -28.83 -13.17 6.79
C ARG A 617 -28.82 -14.14 7.97
N ASP A 618 -28.66 -15.43 7.69
CA ASP A 618 -28.73 -16.54 8.67
C ASP A 618 -27.58 -17.55 8.51
N ALA A 619 -26.55 -17.20 7.75
CA ALA A 619 -25.41 -18.08 7.45
C ALA A 619 -24.10 -17.30 7.34
N ILE A 620 -23.01 -18.01 7.53
CA ILE A 620 -21.64 -17.55 7.30
C ILE A 620 -21.10 -18.36 6.12
N TYR A 621 -20.55 -17.67 5.12
CA TYR A 621 -19.88 -18.30 4.00
C TYR A 621 -18.38 -18.09 4.14
N LEU A 622 -17.61 -19.17 4.08
CA LEU A 622 -16.15 -19.11 3.98
C LEU A 622 -15.76 -19.52 2.56
N VAL A 623 -14.83 -18.80 1.94
CA VAL A 623 -14.38 -19.03 0.56
C VAL A 623 -12.86 -19.09 0.55
N GLY A 624 -12.31 -20.08 -0.15
CA GLY A 624 -10.87 -20.29 -0.29
C GLY A 624 -10.54 -21.02 -1.57
N GLY A 625 -10.04 -20.28 -2.57
CA GLY A 625 -9.82 -20.81 -3.92
C GLY A 625 -11.11 -21.42 -4.48
N ALA A 626 -11.05 -22.69 -4.87
CA ALA A 626 -12.19 -23.43 -5.40
C ALA A 626 -13.15 -23.97 -4.32
N GLN A 627 -12.81 -23.89 -3.03
CA GLN A 627 -13.63 -24.45 -1.96
C GLN A 627 -14.48 -23.39 -1.26
N ILE A 628 -15.74 -23.74 -0.99
CA ILE A 628 -16.69 -22.90 -0.26
C ILE A 628 -17.31 -23.72 0.86
N TRP A 629 -17.44 -23.10 2.03
CA TRP A 629 -18.10 -23.67 3.18
C TRP A 629 -19.25 -22.78 3.63
N LYS A 630 -20.35 -23.42 4.05
CA LYS A 630 -21.48 -22.74 4.66
C LYS A 630 -21.59 -23.18 6.11
N TYR A 631 -21.67 -22.20 7.00
CA TYR A 631 -21.90 -22.37 8.42
C TYR A 631 -23.19 -21.65 8.84
N THR A 632 -23.83 -22.12 9.89
CA THR A 632 -24.83 -21.35 10.62
C THR A 632 -24.18 -20.21 11.41
N ALA A 633 -24.98 -19.25 11.88
CA ALA A 633 -24.47 -18.15 12.72
C ALA A 633 -23.83 -18.60 14.05
N ASP A 634 -24.20 -19.79 14.55
CA ASP A 634 -23.58 -20.45 15.71
C ASP A 634 -22.41 -21.38 15.35
N LEU A 635 -21.84 -21.23 14.15
CA LEU A 635 -20.61 -21.87 13.69
C LEU A 635 -20.71 -23.40 13.51
N ARG A 636 -21.91 -23.93 13.23
CA ARG A 636 -22.07 -25.34 12.81
C ARG A 636 -21.97 -25.43 11.30
N GLN A 637 -21.12 -26.31 10.80
CA GLN A 637 -20.99 -26.53 9.36
C GLN A 637 -22.28 -27.13 8.81
N VAL A 638 -22.85 -26.51 7.78
CA VAL A 638 -24.06 -26.96 7.09
C VAL A 638 -23.67 -27.83 5.90
N THR A 639 -22.81 -27.31 5.03
CA THR A 639 -22.38 -27.97 3.80
C THR A 639 -21.10 -27.33 3.26
N THR A 640 -20.48 -27.99 2.28
CA THR A 640 -19.34 -27.49 1.51
C THR A 640 -19.50 -27.86 0.04
N THR A 641 -18.92 -27.07 -0.84
CA THR A 641 -18.85 -27.35 -2.28
C THR A 641 -17.47 -27.02 -2.81
N GLU A 642 -17.13 -27.64 -3.94
CA GLU A 642 -15.90 -27.40 -4.69
C GLU A 642 -16.29 -26.95 -6.11
N LEU A 643 -15.74 -25.83 -6.54
CA LEU A 643 -15.89 -25.29 -7.89
C LEU A 643 -14.96 -26.07 -8.84
N ARG A 644 -15.47 -26.46 -10.01
CA ARG A 644 -14.76 -27.27 -11.00
C ARG A 644 -15.00 -26.78 -12.42
#